data_AF-A0A8H7W6G4-F1
#
_entry.id   AF-A0A8H7W6G4-F1
#
_cell.length_a   1.000
_cell.length_b   1.000
_cell.length_c   1.000
_cell.angle_alpha   90.00
_cell.angle_beta   90.00
_cell.angle_gamma   90.00
#
_symmetry.space_group_name_H-M   'P 1'
#
loop_
_entity.id
_entity.type
_entity.pdbx_description
1 polymer ?
#
loop_
_entity_poly.entity_id
_entity_poly.type
_entity_poly.pdbx_seq_one_letter_code
_entity_poly.pdbx_strand_id
1 'polypeptide(L)'
;MLKAISKGRTSPLLRSSFTATRPSLSRTLGMAPANARSNSSALPAGYKEDSTKGPMLRFEDSLPKLPVPTLEETSARYLKSVHPLLSSSEFESTTRAVQEFIKPGGVGSKLQEKLLARRADPKHKNWIYEWWNDAAYLTYRDPVVPYVSYFYSHRDDRRRRDPAKRAAAISTAVLEFKKQVDAGTLEPEYMKKLPISMESYQWMFNCSRIPAKPADYPAKYPAQENNYIVVIRKNQFFKVYHEVDGKQLNTSELEQQFRSIYQRAEKVPAVGILTSENRDVWTDAREVLLKAHPSNATALKTIEASSFVVCLDDASPVTLEERAHAYWHGDGANRWFDKPLQFIINDNGTSGFTGEHSMMDGTPTHRLNDYVNEVIFGNKLDFSDPSIRSNLPEPSVVKFHLNKDVQNEIEQATRDFTEVIGSHELRVQAYQGYGKGLIKKFKCSPDAYVQMIIQLAYFKMYGKNRPTYESAATRRFQQGRTETCRSVSDDSVAFCKAITDHSVENETAIAAFRKAVNSHVEYISAASDGKGVDRHLFGLKKLIGPNEELPSIYKDPAYAYSSKWFISSSQLSSEYFNGYGWSQVVDDGWGIAYMINENSIQFNVVSKGLGSERMSFYLNEAAGDIRDLLIPTLEAPKAKL
;
A
#
# COMPACT_ATOMS: atom_id res chain seq x y z
N MET A 1 -25.08 -35.66 51.70
CA MET A 1 -26.37 -35.65 52.43
C MET A 1 -27.04 -34.30 52.23
N LEU A 2 -28.37 -34.27 52.18
CA LEU A 2 -29.26 -33.10 52.37
C LEU A 2 -29.12 -31.85 51.43
N LYS A 3 -30.04 -31.81 50.45
CA LYS A 3 -30.88 -30.62 50.14
C LYS A 3 -31.73 -30.29 51.41
N ALA A 4 -32.51 -29.20 51.58
CA ALA A 4 -33.41 -28.56 50.63
C ALA A 4 -34.23 -27.38 51.25
N ILE A 5 -34.98 -26.64 50.41
CA ILE A 5 -36.30 -25.97 50.68
C ILE A 5 -36.24 -24.64 51.48
N SER A 6 -37.04 -23.57 51.22
CA SER A 6 -38.37 -23.42 50.58
C SER A 6 -38.51 -22.14 49.71
N LYS A 7 -39.14 -22.17 48.52
CA LYS A 7 -40.59 -21.94 48.16
C LYS A 7 -41.06 -20.47 48.07
N GLY A 8 -41.63 -20.09 46.90
CA GLY A 8 -42.42 -18.86 46.70
C GLY A 8 -43.04 -18.75 45.30
N ARG A 9 -44.39 -18.72 45.21
CA ARG A 9 -45.26 -18.55 44.01
C ARG A 9 -46.09 -17.26 44.20
N THR A 10 -46.65 -16.53 43.22
CA THR A 10 -46.66 -16.50 41.71
C THR A 10 -47.22 -15.10 41.34
N SER A 11 -46.96 -14.49 40.17
CA SER A 11 -47.73 -14.56 38.91
C SER A 11 -47.46 -13.28 38.08
N PRO A 12 -47.96 -13.10 36.82
CA PRO A 12 -47.32 -12.24 35.81
C PRO A 12 -47.90 -10.82 35.73
N LEU A 13 -47.26 -9.94 34.93
CA LEU A 13 -47.94 -8.90 34.13
C LEU A 13 -47.04 -8.30 33.03
N LEU A 14 -47.67 -7.94 31.92
CA LEU A 14 -47.28 -6.95 30.90
C LEU A 14 -45.99 -7.14 30.09
N ARG A 15 -46.18 -7.64 28.86
CA ARG A 15 -45.35 -7.28 27.69
C ARG A 15 -45.50 -5.77 27.43
N SER A 16 -44.40 -5.02 27.35
CA SER A 16 -44.35 -3.75 26.63
C SER A 16 -43.34 -3.83 25.48
N SER A 17 -43.83 -3.69 24.26
CA SER A 17 -43.02 -3.67 23.04
C SER A 17 -42.34 -2.31 22.89
N PHE A 18 -41.07 -2.21 23.22
CA PHE A 18 -40.25 -1.05 22.85
C PHE A 18 -39.65 -1.25 21.46
N THR A 19 -40.29 -0.67 20.46
CA THR A 19 -39.77 -0.50 19.10
C THR A 19 -38.62 0.51 19.10
N ALA A 20 -37.39 0.02 19.28
CA ALA A 20 -36.19 0.83 19.12
C ALA A 20 -35.99 1.19 17.64
N THR A 21 -36.42 2.39 17.25
CA THR A 21 -36.15 2.99 15.94
C THR A 21 -34.64 3.20 15.78
N ARG A 22 -34.02 2.46 14.86
CA ARG A 22 -32.61 2.65 14.51
C ARG A 22 -32.43 4.02 13.82
N PRO A 23 -31.54 4.91 14.30
CA PRO A 23 -31.16 6.08 13.54
C PRO A 23 -30.37 5.65 12.29
N SER A 24 -30.58 6.36 11.18
CA SER A 24 -29.92 6.08 9.90
C SER A 24 -28.42 6.41 9.96
N LEU A 25 -27.61 5.52 9.40
CA LEU A 25 -26.16 5.70 9.33
C LEU A 25 -25.80 6.79 8.32
N SER A 26 -25.05 7.80 8.81
CA SER A 26 -24.47 8.86 7.99
C SER A 26 -23.39 8.30 7.04
N ARG A 27 -23.25 8.88 5.84
CA ARG A 27 -22.28 8.45 4.83
C ARG A 27 -20.86 8.93 5.18
N THR A 28 -20.00 8.02 5.60
CA THR A 28 -18.58 8.29 5.83
C THR A 28 -17.80 8.32 4.51
N LEU A 29 -16.97 9.35 4.31
CA LEU A 29 -15.96 9.39 3.24
C LEU A 29 -14.78 8.46 3.56
N GLY A 30 -14.80 7.28 2.94
CA GLY A 30 -13.65 6.44 2.60
C GLY A 30 -13.81 5.97 1.14
N MET A 31 -12.81 5.33 0.54
CA MET A 31 -12.90 4.78 -0.83
C MET A 31 -13.69 3.44 -0.86
N ALA A 32 -14.91 3.46 -0.34
CA ALA A 32 -15.84 2.34 -0.46
C ALA A 32 -16.26 2.17 -1.93
N PRO A 33 -16.45 0.92 -2.43
CA PRO A 33 -17.03 0.69 -3.74
C PRO A 33 -18.41 1.34 -3.81
N ALA A 34 -18.61 2.21 -4.79
CA ALA A 34 -19.89 2.90 -4.95
C ALA A 34 -20.94 1.90 -5.45
N ASN A 35 -21.88 1.52 -4.59
CA ASN A 35 -23.12 0.86 -5.03
C ASN A 35 -23.71 1.63 -6.21
N ALA A 36 -24.11 0.90 -7.25
CA ALA A 36 -24.60 1.43 -8.53
C ALA A 36 -25.57 2.61 -8.33
N ARG A 37 -25.24 3.77 -8.90
CA ARG A 37 -26.02 4.99 -8.71
C ARG A 37 -27.13 5.11 -9.74
N SER A 38 -28.34 5.35 -9.24
CA SER A 38 -29.35 6.08 -9.99
C SER A 38 -28.94 7.54 -10.21
N ASN A 39 -29.26 8.05 -11.40
CA ASN A 39 -29.31 9.45 -11.83
C ASN A 39 -28.01 10.29 -11.73
N SER A 40 -27.30 10.27 -12.86
CA SER A 40 -26.50 11.35 -13.46
C SER A 40 -26.41 12.70 -12.71
N SER A 41 -25.25 12.94 -12.09
CA SER A 41 -24.53 14.19 -12.36
C SER A 41 -23.65 13.93 -13.58
N ALA A 42 -23.87 14.63 -14.69
CA ALA A 42 -23.06 14.45 -15.90
C ALA A 42 -21.57 14.62 -15.58
N LEU A 43 -20.73 13.75 -16.14
CA LEU A 43 -19.27 13.87 -16.03
C LEU A 43 -18.80 15.15 -16.74
N PRO A 44 -17.65 15.74 -16.35
CA PRO A 44 -17.12 16.91 -17.05
C PRO A 44 -16.86 16.63 -18.53
N ALA A 45 -16.85 17.69 -19.34
CA ALA A 45 -16.48 17.61 -20.74
C ALA A 45 -15.10 16.94 -20.92
N GLY A 46 -15.01 15.99 -21.85
CA GLY A 46 -13.83 15.16 -22.10
C GLY A 46 -14.01 13.69 -21.70
N TYR A 47 -14.65 13.42 -20.55
CA TYR A 47 -14.95 12.06 -20.11
C TYR A 47 -16.06 11.44 -20.99
N LYS A 48 -15.82 10.22 -21.47
CA LYS A 48 -16.74 9.43 -22.30
C LYS A 48 -16.70 7.97 -21.87
N GLU A 49 -17.86 7.31 -21.89
CA GLU A 49 -17.94 5.86 -21.72
C GLU A 49 -17.74 5.17 -23.06
N ASP A 50 -16.77 4.27 -23.14
CA ASP A 50 -16.64 3.27 -24.20
C ASP A 50 -17.16 1.92 -23.69
N SER A 51 -18.39 1.58 -24.04
CA SER A 51 -19.03 0.33 -23.65
C SER A 51 -18.36 -0.91 -24.25
N THR A 52 -17.53 -0.77 -25.30
CA THR A 52 -16.82 -1.90 -25.91
C THR A 52 -15.67 -2.43 -25.05
N LYS A 53 -15.20 -1.64 -24.07
CA LYS A 53 -14.13 -1.99 -23.12
C LYS A 53 -14.63 -2.76 -21.89
N GLY A 54 -15.93 -3.01 -21.79
CA GLY A 54 -16.58 -3.57 -20.61
C GLY A 54 -16.67 -2.57 -19.44
N PRO A 55 -17.49 -2.87 -18.40
CA PRO A 55 -17.75 -1.94 -17.29
C PRO A 55 -16.50 -1.37 -16.63
N MET A 56 -15.44 -2.16 -16.46
CA MET A 56 -14.24 -1.81 -15.71
C MET A 56 -13.35 -0.77 -16.40
N LEU A 57 -13.19 -0.88 -17.72
CA LEU A 57 -12.26 -0.06 -18.50
C LEU A 57 -12.99 1.02 -19.31
N ARG A 58 -14.32 1.17 -19.15
CA ARG A 58 -15.17 2.10 -19.93
C ARG A 58 -14.72 3.56 -19.95
N PHE A 59 -13.90 4.00 -18.99
CA PHE A 59 -13.38 5.37 -18.94
C PHE A 59 -11.92 5.51 -19.39
N GLU A 60 -11.14 4.42 -19.50
CA GLU A 60 -9.67 4.49 -19.57
C GLU A 60 -9.19 5.32 -20.78
N ASP A 61 -9.78 5.11 -21.96
CA ASP A 61 -9.40 5.83 -23.19
C ASP A 61 -9.85 7.30 -23.19
N SER A 62 -10.76 7.71 -22.29
CA SER A 62 -11.22 9.10 -22.12
C SER A 62 -10.68 9.82 -20.89
N LEU A 63 -9.93 9.11 -20.02
CA LEU A 63 -9.22 9.74 -18.91
C LEU A 63 -8.23 10.79 -19.44
N PRO A 64 -8.03 11.91 -18.72
CA PRO A 64 -7.03 12.88 -19.10
C PRO A 64 -5.64 12.23 -19.14
N LYS A 65 -4.86 12.66 -20.11
CA LYS A 65 -3.50 12.22 -20.36
C LYS A 65 -2.59 13.00 -19.36
N LEU A 66 -1.78 12.35 -18.49
CA LEU A 66 -0.98 13.01 -17.40
C LEU A 66 -0.22 14.27 -17.87
N PRO A 67 -0.42 15.46 -17.27
CA PRO A 67 0.20 16.71 -17.74
C PRO A 67 1.73 16.73 -17.58
N VAL A 68 2.35 17.71 -18.23
CA VAL A 68 3.71 18.17 -17.95
C VAL A 68 3.57 19.61 -17.44
N PRO A 69 3.92 19.92 -16.18
CA PRO A 69 3.86 21.29 -15.64
C PRO A 69 4.81 22.23 -16.39
N THR A 70 4.64 23.54 -16.25
CA THR A 70 5.66 24.47 -16.79
C THR A 70 6.93 24.46 -15.93
N LEU A 71 8.05 24.93 -16.51
CA LEU A 71 9.31 25.07 -15.76
C LEU A 71 9.17 26.06 -14.60
N GLU A 72 8.38 27.13 -14.81
CA GLU A 72 8.12 28.18 -13.83
C GLU A 72 7.26 27.65 -12.67
N GLU A 73 6.16 26.93 -12.97
CA GLU A 73 5.34 26.26 -11.94
C GLU A 73 6.18 25.30 -11.09
N THR A 74 7.04 24.53 -11.75
CA THR A 74 7.90 23.51 -11.10
C THR A 74 8.97 24.16 -10.24
N SER A 75 9.60 25.21 -10.76
CA SER A 75 10.73 25.88 -10.11
C SER A 75 10.28 26.72 -8.91
N ALA A 76 9.15 27.42 -9.02
CA ALA A 76 8.55 28.13 -7.90
C ALA A 76 8.18 27.17 -6.77
N ARG A 77 7.57 26.01 -7.10
CA ARG A 77 7.22 24.98 -6.12
C ARG A 77 8.46 24.28 -5.53
N TYR A 78 9.49 24.03 -6.34
CA TYR A 78 10.75 23.46 -5.87
C TYR A 78 11.42 24.37 -4.86
N LEU A 79 11.62 25.66 -5.19
CA LEU A 79 12.21 26.65 -4.29
C LEU A 79 11.40 26.78 -2.98
N LYS A 80 10.06 26.88 -3.06
CA LYS A 80 9.18 26.85 -1.87
C LYS A 80 9.37 25.58 -1.03
N SER A 81 9.60 24.42 -1.64
CA SER A 81 9.78 23.15 -0.93
C SER A 81 11.14 22.96 -0.26
N VAL A 82 12.19 23.67 -0.74
CA VAL A 82 13.56 23.55 -0.20
C VAL A 82 13.95 24.71 0.71
N HIS A 83 13.30 25.87 0.62
CA HIS A 83 13.51 26.99 1.55
C HIS A 83 13.53 26.61 3.04
N PRO A 84 12.57 25.82 3.60
CA PRO A 84 12.59 25.42 5.01
C PRO A 84 13.69 24.41 5.37
N LEU A 85 14.44 23.89 4.39
CA LEU A 85 15.44 22.84 4.54
C LEU A 85 16.89 23.37 4.47
N LEU A 86 17.09 24.64 4.12
CA LEU A 86 18.37 25.23 3.74
C LEU A 86 18.72 26.47 4.58
N SER A 87 20.00 26.78 4.71
CA SER A 87 20.46 28.12 5.11
C SER A 87 20.20 29.13 3.99
N SER A 88 20.20 30.43 4.33
CA SER A 88 20.07 31.50 3.33
C SER A 88 21.10 31.40 2.20
N SER A 89 22.35 31.05 2.53
CA SER A 89 23.43 30.91 1.53
C SER A 89 23.23 29.74 0.56
N GLU A 90 22.73 28.60 1.05
CA GLU A 90 22.39 27.44 0.23
C GLU A 90 21.15 27.71 -0.62
N PHE A 91 20.14 28.39 -0.06
CA PHE A 91 18.93 28.78 -0.78
C PHE A 91 19.21 29.78 -1.89
N GLU A 92 20.09 30.76 -1.67
CA GLU A 92 20.57 31.65 -2.74
C GLU A 92 21.30 30.89 -3.85
N SER A 93 22.15 29.92 -3.48
CA SER A 93 22.86 29.07 -4.46
C SER A 93 21.88 28.23 -5.28
N THR A 94 20.88 27.64 -4.61
CA THR A 94 19.79 26.89 -5.23
C THR A 94 18.99 27.78 -6.18
N THR A 95 18.67 29.00 -5.75
CA THR A 95 17.94 29.99 -6.55
C THR A 95 18.70 30.34 -7.83
N ARG A 96 20.03 30.55 -7.76
CA ARG A 96 20.88 30.78 -8.95
C ARG A 96 20.90 29.56 -9.87
N ALA A 97 21.03 28.35 -9.34
CA ALA A 97 21.03 27.12 -10.13
C ALA A 97 19.70 26.88 -10.87
N VAL A 98 18.59 27.14 -10.18
CA VAL A 98 17.23 27.08 -10.75
C VAL A 98 17.00 28.17 -11.81
N GLN A 99 17.43 29.41 -11.56
CA GLN A 99 17.30 30.52 -12.51
C GLN A 99 18.06 30.26 -13.82
N GLU A 100 19.29 29.73 -13.77
CA GLU A 100 20.03 29.36 -14.99
C GLU A 100 19.38 28.16 -15.70
N PHE A 101 18.79 27.22 -14.96
CA PHE A 101 18.10 26.07 -15.56
C PHE A 101 16.85 26.49 -16.36
N ILE A 102 16.02 27.41 -15.84
CA ILE A 102 14.78 27.87 -16.49
C ILE A 102 14.95 29.07 -17.44
N LYS A 103 16.17 29.58 -17.58
CA LYS A 103 16.48 30.71 -18.46
C LYS A 103 15.97 30.45 -19.89
N PRO A 104 15.27 31.41 -20.53
CA PRO A 104 14.75 31.22 -21.89
C PRO A 104 15.83 30.79 -22.89
N GLY A 105 15.60 29.67 -23.58
CA GLY A 105 16.56 29.06 -24.52
C GLY A 105 17.68 28.26 -23.85
N GLY A 106 17.70 28.19 -22.52
CA GLY A 106 18.61 27.39 -21.71
C GLY A 106 18.33 25.89 -21.77
N VAL A 107 19.08 25.12 -20.98
CA VAL A 107 19.00 23.65 -21.01
C VAL A 107 17.64 23.13 -20.52
N GLY A 108 17.03 23.76 -19.51
CA GLY A 108 15.70 23.39 -19.03
C GLY A 108 14.64 23.56 -20.12
N SER A 109 14.65 24.67 -20.88
CA SER A 109 13.71 24.89 -22.00
C SER A 109 13.81 23.78 -23.04
N LYS A 110 15.02 23.36 -23.41
CA LYS A 110 15.24 22.27 -24.39
C LYS A 110 14.77 20.91 -23.86
N LEU A 111 14.97 20.62 -22.57
CA LEU A 111 14.47 19.41 -21.93
C LEU A 111 12.93 19.44 -21.82
N GLN A 112 12.32 20.59 -21.55
CA GLN A 112 10.88 20.81 -21.53
C GLN A 112 10.26 20.54 -22.91
N GLU A 113 10.86 21.05 -23.99
CA GLU A 113 10.43 20.80 -25.37
C GLU A 113 10.51 19.30 -25.71
N LYS A 114 11.63 18.62 -25.40
CA LYS A 114 11.78 17.16 -25.54
C LYS A 114 10.67 16.42 -24.77
N LEU A 115 10.34 16.86 -23.55
CA LEU A 115 9.32 16.21 -22.70
C LEU A 115 7.89 16.43 -23.20
N LEU A 116 7.58 17.64 -23.66
CA LEU A 116 6.30 17.97 -24.31
C LEU A 116 6.12 17.21 -25.64
N ALA A 117 7.19 16.99 -26.40
CA ALA A 117 7.15 16.13 -27.59
C ALA A 117 6.85 14.66 -27.22
N ARG A 118 7.55 14.09 -26.23
CA ARG A 118 7.25 12.74 -25.70
C ARG A 118 5.82 12.61 -25.17
N ARG A 119 5.30 13.69 -24.58
CA ARG A 119 3.92 13.80 -24.07
C ARG A 119 2.88 13.77 -25.18
N ALA A 120 3.16 14.45 -26.29
CA ALA A 120 2.30 14.53 -27.45
C ALA A 120 2.29 13.24 -28.29
N ASP A 121 3.38 12.47 -28.28
CA ASP A 121 3.50 11.20 -29.03
C ASP A 121 2.32 10.25 -28.69
N PRO A 122 1.54 9.79 -29.69
CA PRO A 122 0.45 8.85 -29.47
C PRO A 122 0.91 7.49 -28.92
N LYS A 123 2.18 7.10 -29.09
CA LYS A 123 2.75 5.86 -28.54
C LYS A 123 2.75 5.84 -27.01
N HIS A 124 2.81 7.00 -26.37
CA HIS A 124 2.81 7.11 -24.90
C HIS A 124 1.45 7.61 -24.40
N LYS A 125 0.65 6.73 -23.78
CA LYS A 125 -0.51 7.14 -22.98
C LYS A 125 -0.04 8.07 -21.84
N ASN A 126 0.99 7.66 -21.12
CA ASN A 126 1.60 8.44 -20.06
C ASN A 126 3.12 8.55 -20.27
N TRP A 127 3.63 9.77 -20.19
CA TRP A 127 5.01 10.10 -20.55
C TRP A 127 6.05 9.50 -19.58
N ILE A 128 5.67 9.24 -18.33
CA ILE A 128 6.58 8.74 -17.28
C ILE A 128 6.44 7.25 -16.99
N TYR A 129 5.37 6.58 -17.43
CA TYR A 129 4.98 5.25 -16.92
C TYR A 129 6.12 4.21 -16.98
N GLU A 130 6.71 4.04 -18.16
CA GLU A 130 7.89 3.18 -18.40
C GLU A 130 9.04 3.57 -17.46
N TRP A 131 9.51 4.82 -17.54
CA TRP A 131 10.65 5.31 -16.77
C TRP A 131 10.49 5.21 -15.25
N TRP A 132 9.27 5.37 -14.73
CA TRP A 132 8.98 5.27 -13.30
C TRP A 132 8.95 3.82 -12.84
N ASN A 133 8.29 2.93 -13.58
CA ASN A 133 8.26 1.49 -13.26
C ASN A 133 9.69 0.91 -13.26
N ASP A 134 10.49 1.30 -14.26
CA ASP A 134 11.90 0.92 -14.36
C ASP A 134 12.69 1.44 -13.16
N ALA A 135 12.78 2.78 -13.01
CA ALA A 135 13.71 3.40 -12.09
C ALA A 135 13.36 3.22 -10.61
N ALA A 136 12.08 3.13 -10.26
CA ALA A 136 11.64 2.99 -8.87
C ALA A 136 11.57 1.53 -8.41
N TYR A 137 11.48 0.55 -9.33
CA TYR A 137 11.23 -0.84 -8.95
C TYR A 137 12.03 -1.88 -9.74
N LEU A 138 11.96 -1.90 -11.08
CA LEU A 138 12.50 -3.01 -11.88
C LEU A 138 14.03 -2.98 -12.00
N THR A 139 14.63 -1.79 -12.06
CA THR A 139 16.10 -1.60 -12.02
C THR A 139 16.65 -1.48 -10.59
N TYR A 140 15.79 -1.42 -9.58
CA TYR A 140 16.22 -1.41 -8.17
C TYR A 140 16.64 -2.83 -7.78
N ARG A 141 17.89 -2.98 -7.29
CA ARG A 141 18.55 -4.29 -7.11
C ARG A 141 18.58 -4.79 -5.67
N ASP A 142 18.22 -3.97 -4.69
CA ASP A 142 18.06 -4.45 -3.31
C ASP A 142 16.87 -5.43 -3.21
N PRO A 143 16.83 -6.29 -2.18
CA PRO A 143 15.72 -7.19 -1.91
C PRO A 143 14.32 -6.58 -2.04
N VAL A 144 13.38 -7.30 -2.67
CA VAL A 144 11.98 -6.84 -2.72
C VAL A 144 11.35 -6.78 -1.33
N VAL A 145 11.71 -7.69 -0.42
CA VAL A 145 11.40 -7.60 1.01
C VAL A 145 12.73 -7.30 1.74
N PRO A 146 12.81 -6.29 2.61
CA PRO A 146 11.75 -5.41 3.11
C PRO A 146 11.44 -4.17 2.24
N TYR A 147 12.24 -3.85 1.22
CA TYR A 147 12.33 -2.49 0.67
C TYR A 147 11.27 -2.09 -0.35
N VAL A 148 10.68 -3.05 -1.09
CA VAL A 148 9.66 -2.82 -2.12
C VAL A 148 8.29 -3.35 -1.69
N SER A 149 8.25 -4.42 -0.91
CA SER A 149 7.03 -5.08 -0.46
C SER A 149 6.35 -4.31 0.67
N TYR A 150 5.02 -4.37 0.66
CA TYR A 150 4.17 -3.82 1.72
C TYR A 150 3.21 -4.90 2.22
N PHE A 151 2.57 -4.64 3.35
CA PHE A 151 1.60 -5.58 3.95
C PHE A 151 0.30 -4.90 4.40
N TYR A 152 -0.75 -5.71 4.55
CA TYR A 152 -1.95 -5.40 5.33
C TYR A 152 -2.13 -6.46 6.43
N SER A 153 -2.38 -6.03 7.66
CA SER A 153 -2.94 -6.90 8.70
C SER A 153 -4.46 -6.81 8.60
N HIS A 154 -5.15 -7.92 8.37
CA HIS A 154 -6.60 -7.93 8.46
C HIS A 154 -7.07 -7.89 9.91
N ARG A 155 -8.30 -7.39 10.10
CA ARG A 155 -9.02 -7.47 11.36
C ARG A 155 -9.39 -8.92 11.69
N ASP A 156 -9.53 -9.22 12.98
CA ASP A 156 -9.91 -10.54 13.47
C ASP A 156 -11.35 -10.91 13.11
N ASP A 157 -11.50 -11.97 12.32
CA ASP A 157 -12.77 -12.68 12.17
C ASP A 157 -12.94 -13.72 13.28
N ARG A 158 -13.47 -13.24 14.42
CA ARG A 158 -13.79 -14.08 15.58
C ARG A 158 -14.79 -15.20 15.29
N ARG A 159 -15.49 -15.19 14.14
CA ARG A 159 -16.42 -16.27 13.73
C ARG A 159 -15.74 -17.39 12.95
N ARG A 160 -14.56 -17.14 12.35
CA ARG A 160 -13.84 -18.08 11.47
C ARG A 160 -12.38 -18.20 11.91
N ARG A 161 -12.17 -18.69 13.14
CA ARG A 161 -10.84 -18.96 13.71
C ARG A 161 -10.21 -20.28 13.28
N ASP A 162 -10.98 -21.20 12.70
CA ASP A 162 -10.41 -22.36 12.02
C ASP A 162 -9.66 -21.86 10.76
N PRO A 163 -8.36 -22.14 10.62
CA PRO A 163 -7.55 -21.48 9.60
C PRO A 163 -7.81 -22.05 8.19
N ALA A 164 -8.26 -23.30 8.06
CA ALA A 164 -8.70 -23.83 6.76
C ALA A 164 -10.00 -23.15 6.30
N LYS A 165 -10.95 -22.90 7.21
CA LYS A 165 -12.16 -22.10 6.95
C LYS A 165 -11.85 -20.64 6.62
N ARG A 166 -10.83 -20.06 7.29
CA ARG A 166 -10.36 -18.70 7.01
C ARG A 166 -9.74 -18.61 5.61
N ALA A 167 -8.87 -19.55 5.25
CA ALA A 167 -8.25 -19.64 3.93
C ALA A 167 -9.29 -19.86 2.82
N ALA A 168 -10.26 -20.74 3.04
CA ALA A 168 -11.38 -20.97 2.12
C ALA A 168 -12.21 -19.70 1.89
N ALA A 169 -12.66 -19.03 2.95
CA ALA A 169 -13.46 -17.80 2.84
C ALA A 169 -12.70 -16.66 2.13
N ILE A 170 -11.41 -16.48 2.43
CA ILE A 170 -10.56 -15.51 1.72
C ILE A 170 -10.43 -15.89 0.25
N SER A 171 -10.10 -17.15 -0.06
CA SER A 171 -9.91 -17.59 -1.44
C SER A 171 -11.18 -17.47 -2.28
N THR A 172 -12.36 -17.85 -1.76
CA THR A 172 -13.64 -17.61 -2.45
C THR A 172 -13.83 -16.12 -2.76
N ALA A 173 -13.61 -15.24 -1.78
CA ALA A 173 -13.77 -13.79 -1.98
C ALA A 173 -12.79 -13.24 -3.03
N VAL A 174 -11.54 -13.67 -3.00
CA VAL A 174 -10.52 -13.26 -3.98
C VAL A 174 -10.86 -13.77 -5.38
N LEU A 175 -11.41 -14.98 -5.50
CA LEU A 175 -11.84 -15.56 -6.78
C LEU A 175 -13.06 -14.82 -7.38
N GLU A 176 -14.05 -14.44 -6.57
CA GLU A 176 -15.18 -13.61 -7.05
C GLU A 176 -14.72 -12.21 -7.49
N PHE A 177 -13.69 -11.64 -6.86
CA PHE A 177 -13.07 -10.39 -7.33
C PHE A 177 -12.27 -10.63 -8.62
N LYS A 178 -11.49 -11.71 -8.70
CA LYS A 178 -10.72 -12.09 -9.89
C LYS A 178 -11.63 -12.26 -11.11
N LYS A 179 -12.75 -12.96 -10.96
CA LYS A 179 -13.77 -13.15 -12.00
C LYS A 179 -14.27 -11.82 -12.58
N GLN A 180 -14.45 -10.80 -11.74
CA GLN A 180 -14.84 -9.46 -12.18
C GLN A 180 -13.70 -8.72 -12.91
N VAL A 181 -12.45 -8.91 -12.50
CA VAL A 181 -11.27 -8.34 -13.17
C VAL A 181 -11.04 -8.99 -14.54
N ASP A 182 -11.01 -10.33 -14.60
CA ASP A 182 -10.76 -11.08 -15.83
C ASP A 182 -11.87 -10.86 -16.88
N ALA A 183 -13.13 -10.74 -16.45
CA ALA A 183 -14.26 -10.45 -17.32
C ALA A 183 -14.42 -8.94 -17.66
N GLY A 184 -13.59 -8.06 -17.09
CA GLY A 184 -13.71 -6.61 -17.26
C GLY A 184 -15.02 -6.01 -16.71
N THR A 185 -15.67 -6.69 -15.76
CA THR A 185 -16.96 -6.30 -15.16
C THR A 185 -16.85 -5.62 -13.79
N LEU A 186 -15.66 -5.58 -13.19
CA LEU A 186 -15.41 -4.86 -11.93
C LEU A 186 -15.74 -3.37 -12.08
N GLU A 187 -16.63 -2.81 -11.24
CA GLU A 187 -16.99 -1.40 -11.37
C GLU A 187 -15.78 -0.45 -11.22
N PRO A 188 -15.70 0.65 -11.99
CA PRO A 188 -14.62 1.64 -11.89
C PRO A 188 -14.49 2.29 -10.51
N GLU A 189 -13.28 2.72 -10.16
CA GLU A 189 -13.04 3.58 -8.99
C GLU A 189 -13.27 5.05 -9.32
N TYR A 190 -13.58 5.85 -8.29
CA TYR A 190 -13.82 7.28 -8.42
C TYR A 190 -13.10 8.08 -7.32
N MET A 191 -12.45 9.18 -7.70
CA MET A 191 -11.78 10.12 -6.79
C MET A 191 -12.37 11.53 -6.92
N LYS A 192 -12.97 12.03 -5.83
CA LYS A 192 -13.78 13.27 -5.81
C LYS A 192 -14.86 13.28 -6.93
N LYS A 193 -15.54 12.13 -7.13
CA LYS A 193 -16.57 11.85 -8.16
C LYS A 193 -16.09 11.71 -9.62
N LEU A 194 -14.80 11.86 -9.92
CA LEU A 194 -14.25 11.59 -11.27
C LEU A 194 -13.73 10.15 -11.35
N PRO A 195 -13.92 9.42 -12.46
CA PRO A 195 -13.35 8.09 -12.61
C PRO A 195 -11.82 8.16 -12.59
N ILE A 196 -11.18 7.06 -12.17
CA ILE A 196 -9.71 6.92 -12.16
C ILE A 196 -9.28 5.66 -12.90
N SER A 197 -8.03 5.64 -13.37
CA SER A 197 -7.41 4.57 -14.14
C SER A 197 -7.50 3.23 -13.41
N MET A 198 -7.97 2.24 -14.16
CA MET A 198 -8.11 0.84 -13.78
C MET A 198 -7.06 -0.03 -14.48
N GLU A 199 -6.22 0.55 -15.35
CA GLU A 199 -5.24 -0.17 -16.18
C GLU A 199 -4.21 -0.99 -15.38
N SER A 200 -3.88 -0.62 -14.13
CA SER A 200 -2.94 -1.39 -13.29
C SER A 200 -3.48 -2.74 -12.80
N TYR A 201 -4.81 -2.94 -12.77
CA TYR A 201 -5.41 -4.21 -12.37
C TYR A 201 -5.06 -5.38 -13.30
N GLN A 202 -4.61 -5.12 -14.53
CA GLN A 202 -4.12 -6.17 -15.42
C GLN A 202 -2.97 -6.98 -14.81
N TRP A 203 -2.20 -6.38 -13.89
CA TRP A 203 -1.07 -7.01 -13.19
C TRP A 203 -1.46 -7.73 -11.89
N MET A 204 -2.75 -7.71 -11.50
CA MET A 204 -3.21 -8.21 -10.20
C MET A 204 -3.17 -9.73 -10.07
N PHE A 205 -3.64 -10.47 -11.08
CA PHE A 205 -3.71 -11.94 -11.06
C PHE A 205 -2.87 -12.58 -12.17
N ASN A 206 -2.46 -13.84 -12.02
CA ASN A 206 -1.67 -14.58 -13.03
C ASN A 206 -0.44 -13.78 -13.49
N CYS A 207 0.26 -13.19 -12.54
CA CYS A 207 1.39 -12.31 -12.75
C CYS A 207 2.51 -12.65 -11.75
N SER A 208 3.76 -12.42 -12.14
CA SER A 208 4.93 -12.45 -11.26
C SER A 208 5.96 -11.43 -11.74
N ARG A 209 6.69 -10.82 -10.81
CA ARG A 209 7.99 -10.25 -11.13
C ARG A 209 8.95 -11.40 -11.46
N ILE A 210 9.87 -11.20 -12.40
CA ILE A 210 10.92 -12.17 -12.76
C ILE A 210 12.28 -11.49 -12.55
N PRO A 211 13.21 -12.10 -11.79
CA PRO A 211 14.54 -11.55 -11.63
C PRO A 211 15.34 -11.64 -12.94
N ALA A 212 15.96 -10.53 -13.34
CA ALA A 212 16.83 -10.49 -14.50
C ALA A 212 17.86 -9.36 -14.41
N LYS A 213 18.95 -9.46 -15.18
CA LYS A 213 20.02 -8.47 -15.27
C LYS A 213 19.96 -7.72 -16.61
N PRO A 214 20.14 -6.40 -16.66
CA PRO A 214 20.36 -5.48 -15.54
C PRO A 214 19.06 -5.01 -14.84
N ALA A 215 17.89 -5.49 -15.29
CA ALA A 215 16.59 -5.10 -14.79
C ALA A 215 15.64 -6.30 -14.76
N ASP A 216 14.83 -6.38 -13.70
CA ASP A 216 13.73 -7.34 -13.61
C ASP A 216 12.62 -6.99 -14.62
N TYR A 217 11.70 -7.91 -14.86
CA TYR A 217 10.53 -7.64 -15.70
C TYR A 217 9.26 -8.29 -15.15
N PRO A 218 8.08 -7.70 -15.40
CA PRO A 218 6.81 -8.34 -15.07
C PRO A 218 6.43 -9.37 -16.13
N ALA A 219 6.06 -10.58 -15.69
CA ALA A 219 5.52 -11.63 -16.54
C ALA A 219 4.02 -11.82 -16.25
N LYS A 220 3.20 -11.67 -17.29
CA LYS A 220 1.75 -11.92 -17.27
C LYS A 220 1.45 -13.24 -17.98
N TYR A 221 0.58 -14.05 -17.40
CA TYR A 221 0.18 -15.36 -17.90
C TYR A 221 -1.32 -15.38 -18.23
N PRO A 222 -1.77 -16.12 -19.26
CA PRO A 222 -3.20 -16.23 -19.60
C PRO A 222 -3.99 -16.86 -18.45
N ALA A 223 -5.08 -16.21 -18.04
CA ALA A 223 -5.91 -16.71 -16.93
C ALA A 223 -6.55 -18.06 -17.28
N GLN A 224 -7.05 -18.20 -18.51
CA GLN A 224 -7.76 -19.38 -19.04
C GLN A 224 -6.90 -20.66 -19.03
N GLU A 225 -5.59 -20.54 -19.08
CA GLU A 225 -4.64 -21.66 -18.99
C GLU A 225 -4.21 -21.95 -17.54
N ASN A 226 -4.50 -21.05 -16.59
CA ASN A 226 -3.93 -21.02 -15.26
C ASN A 226 -4.99 -20.88 -14.15
N ASN A 227 -6.04 -21.71 -14.24
CA ASN A 227 -7.15 -21.78 -13.29
C ASN A 227 -6.80 -22.48 -11.95
N TYR A 228 -5.68 -22.07 -11.33
CA TYR A 228 -5.18 -22.62 -10.07
C TYR A 228 -4.49 -21.56 -9.22
N ILE A 229 -4.50 -21.77 -7.91
CA ILE A 229 -3.69 -21.04 -6.93
C ILE A 229 -2.47 -21.88 -6.55
N VAL A 230 -1.47 -21.23 -5.96
CA VAL A 230 -0.41 -21.94 -5.23
C VAL A 230 -0.58 -21.71 -3.74
N VAL A 231 -0.47 -22.78 -2.96
CA VAL A 231 -0.56 -22.77 -1.50
C VAL A 231 0.80 -23.17 -0.94
N ILE A 232 1.30 -22.45 0.06
CA ILE A 232 2.58 -22.74 0.73
C ILE A 232 2.32 -23.06 2.19
N ARG A 233 2.74 -24.24 2.66
CA ARG A 233 2.75 -24.59 4.09
C ARG A 233 4.06 -25.29 4.43
N LYS A 234 4.73 -24.87 5.51
CA LYS A 234 6.03 -25.42 5.93
C LYS A 234 7.05 -25.44 4.78
N ASN A 235 7.10 -24.37 3.99
CA ASN A 235 7.93 -24.21 2.79
C ASN A 235 7.53 -25.11 1.59
N GLN A 236 6.56 -26.01 1.75
CA GLN A 236 6.12 -26.92 0.69
C GLN A 236 5.03 -26.26 -0.15
N PHE A 237 5.26 -26.25 -1.46
CA PHE A 237 4.36 -25.63 -2.45
C PHE A 237 3.36 -26.66 -2.98
N PHE A 238 2.09 -26.26 -3.08
CA PHE A 238 0.99 -27.06 -3.60
C PHE A 238 0.26 -26.29 -4.70
N LYS A 239 0.02 -26.94 -5.84
CA LYS A 239 -0.91 -26.47 -6.87
C LYS A 239 -2.32 -26.95 -6.53
N VAL A 240 -3.24 -26.01 -6.37
CA VAL A 240 -4.66 -26.26 -6.09
C VAL A 240 -5.49 -25.62 -7.19
N TYR A 241 -6.22 -26.44 -7.94
CA TYR A 241 -7.16 -25.95 -8.95
C TYR A 241 -8.30 -25.20 -8.27
N HIS A 242 -8.60 -23.98 -8.75
CA HIS A 242 -9.75 -23.21 -8.26
C HIS A 242 -10.96 -23.32 -9.19
N GLU A 243 -10.80 -24.00 -10.33
CA GLU A 243 -11.86 -24.34 -11.28
C GLU A 243 -11.65 -25.78 -11.75
N VAL A 244 -12.75 -26.54 -11.83
CA VAL A 244 -12.80 -27.91 -12.35
C VAL A 244 -14.05 -28.01 -13.21
N ASP A 245 -13.96 -28.65 -14.39
CA ASP A 245 -15.05 -28.77 -15.37
C ASP A 245 -15.74 -27.43 -15.74
N GLY A 246 -14.98 -26.33 -15.78
CA GLY A 246 -15.52 -24.98 -16.04
C GLY A 246 -16.35 -24.38 -14.90
N LYS A 247 -16.43 -25.04 -13.73
CA LYS A 247 -17.09 -24.52 -12.51
C LYS A 247 -16.05 -24.23 -11.43
N GLN A 248 -15.98 -22.98 -11.00
CA GLN A 248 -15.19 -22.53 -9.85
C GLN A 248 -15.52 -23.38 -8.62
N LEU A 249 -14.50 -23.72 -7.82
CA LEU A 249 -14.72 -24.42 -6.55
C LEU A 249 -15.56 -23.58 -5.60
N ASN A 250 -16.52 -24.22 -4.92
CA ASN A 250 -17.26 -23.56 -3.84
C ASN A 250 -16.41 -23.51 -2.55
N THR A 251 -16.87 -22.77 -1.55
CA THR A 251 -16.10 -22.56 -0.30
C THR A 251 -15.85 -23.85 0.49
N SER A 252 -16.74 -24.85 0.39
CA SER A 252 -16.59 -26.14 1.07
C SER A 252 -15.56 -27.03 0.38
N GLU A 253 -15.52 -27.00 -0.94
CA GLU A 253 -14.48 -27.66 -1.75
C GLU A 253 -13.11 -27.05 -1.45
N LEU A 254 -12.99 -25.72 -1.40
CA LEU A 254 -11.75 -25.03 -1.01
C LEU A 254 -11.35 -25.37 0.44
N GLU A 255 -12.29 -25.44 1.39
CA GLU A 255 -12.00 -25.86 2.77
C GLU A 255 -11.40 -27.27 2.81
N GLN A 256 -11.95 -28.23 2.05
CA GLN A 256 -11.41 -29.58 1.96
C GLN A 256 -9.98 -29.60 1.39
N GLN A 257 -9.73 -28.85 0.31
CA GLN A 257 -8.39 -28.73 -0.31
C GLN A 257 -7.37 -28.18 0.70
N PHE A 258 -7.73 -27.13 1.46
CA PHE A 258 -6.86 -26.60 2.51
C PHE A 258 -6.68 -27.60 3.66
N ARG A 259 -7.72 -28.31 4.11
CA ARG A 259 -7.58 -29.35 5.14
C ARG A 259 -6.66 -30.50 4.72
N SER A 260 -6.72 -30.92 3.45
CA SER A 260 -5.81 -31.92 2.86
C SER A 260 -4.35 -31.44 2.97
N ILE A 261 -4.06 -30.17 2.67
CA ILE A 261 -2.73 -29.57 2.85
C ILE A 261 -2.32 -29.49 4.33
N TYR A 262 -3.21 -29.06 5.23
CA TYR A 262 -2.93 -29.03 6.67
C TYR A 262 -2.51 -30.40 7.24
N GLN A 263 -3.08 -31.49 6.71
CA GLN A 263 -2.79 -32.86 7.12
C GLN A 263 -1.53 -33.44 6.46
N ARG A 264 -1.24 -33.07 5.20
CA ARG A 264 -0.22 -33.70 4.36
C ARG A 264 1.08 -32.89 4.22
N ALA A 265 1.12 -31.63 4.64
CA ALA A 265 2.30 -30.77 4.45
C ALA A 265 3.47 -31.14 5.37
N GLU A 266 4.61 -31.41 4.74
CA GLU A 266 5.90 -31.71 5.34
C GLU A 266 6.80 -30.45 5.35
N LYS A 267 7.73 -30.33 6.30
CA LYS A 267 8.74 -29.25 6.27
C LYS A 267 9.82 -29.62 5.27
N VAL A 268 9.99 -28.82 4.23
CA VAL A 268 10.96 -29.02 3.15
C VAL A 268 11.96 -27.85 3.08
N PRO A 269 13.08 -27.97 2.34
CA PRO A 269 14.02 -26.85 2.14
C PRO A 269 13.34 -25.59 1.58
N ALA A 270 13.81 -24.43 2.03
CA ALA A 270 13.14 -23.14 1.89
C ALA A 270 13.29 -22.48 0.51
N VAL A 271 12.91 -23.14 -0.59
CA VAL A 271 13.06 -22.58 -1.96
C VAL A 271 12.46 -21.18 -2.13
N GLY A 272 11.39 -20.85 -1.39
CA GLY A 272 10.77 -19.53 -1.40
C GLY A 272 11.68 -18.39 -0.91
N ILE A 273 12.64 -18.66 -0.03
CA ILE A 273 13.52 -17.64 0.56
C ILE A 273 14.48 -17.04 -0.46
N LEU A 274 14.75 -17.75 -1.56
CA LEU A 274 15.52 -17.22 -2.69
C LEU A 274 14.87 -15.95 -3.30
N THR A 275 13.55 -15.77 -3.18
CA THR A 275 12.87 -14.55 -3.64
C THR A 275 13.07 -13.32 -2.75
N SER A 276 13.68 -13.51 -1.57
CA SER A 276 14.04 -12.43 -0.65
C SER A 276 15.47 -11.91 -0.84
N GLU A 277 16.22 -12.48 -1.79
CA GLU A 277 17.58 -12.06 -2.10
C GLU A 277 17.69 -10.71 -2.81
N ASN A 278 18.91 -10.17 -2.82
CA ASN A 278 19.29 -9.12 -3.77
C ASN A 278 18.94 -9.58 -5.20
N ARG A 279 18.42 -8.69 -6.04
CA ARG A 279 17.82 -9.08 -7.33
C ARG A 279 18.83 -9.66 -8.31
N ASP A 280 20.11 -9.28 -8.22
CA ASP A 280 21.19 -9.87 -9.00
C ASP A 280 21.59 -11.26 -8.47
N VAL A 281 21.64 -11.43 -7.14
CA VAL A 281 21.89 -12.73 -6.49
C VAL A 281 20.76 -13.71 -6.78
N TRP A 282 19.50 -13.28 -6.66
CA TRP A 282 18.34 -14.09 -7.03
C TRP A 282 18.34 -14.45 -8.52
N THR A 283 18.78 -13.55 -9.40
CA THR A 283 18.93 -13.88 -10.84
C THR A 283 19.88 -15.07 -11.03
N ASP A 284 21.03 -15.07 -10.36
CA ASP A 284 22.03 -16.14 -10.46
C ASP A 284 21.57 -17.44 -9.77
N ALA A 285 21.02 -17.36 -8.55
CA ALA A 285 20.47 -18.50 -7.83
C ALA A 285 19.28 -19.14 -8.57
N ARG A 286 18.47 -18.36 -9.30
CA ARG A 286 17.43 -18.88 -10.19
C ARG A 286 18.01 -19.67 -11.36
N GLU A 287 19.16 -19.26 -11.91
CA GLU A 287 19.86 -20.07 -12.91
C GLU A 287 20.40 -21.38 -12.32
N VAL A 288 20.98 -21.36 -11.12
CA VAL A 288 21.46 -22.57 -10.42
C VAL A 288 20.29 -23.54 -10.19
N LEU A 289 19.14 -23.03 -9.74
CA LEU A 289 17.90 -23.80 -9.60
C LEU A 289 17.41 -24.41 -10.92
N LEU A 290 17.45 -23.65 -12.03
CA LEU A 290 17.06 -24.15 -13.35
C LEU A 290 18.03 -25.22 -13.89
N LYS A 291 19.34 -25.04 -13.67
CA LYS A 291 20.40 -25.97 -14.09
C LYS A 291 20.37 -27.29 -13.31
N ALA A 292 19.91 -27.28 -12.05
CA ALA A 292 19.85 -28.47 -11.21
C ALA A 292 18.91 -29.58 -11.73
N HIS A 293 17.79 -29.24 -12.38
CA HIS A 293 16.89 -30.21 -12.99
C HIS A 293 15.87 -29.55 -13.95
N PRO A 294 15.57 -30.13 -15.13
CA PRO A 294 14.64 -29.53 -16.10
C PRO A 294 13.22 -29.32 -15.57
N SER A 295 12.74 -30.13 -14.62
CA SER A 295 11.40 -29.94 -14.02
C SER A 295 11.29 -28.68 -13.16
N ASN A 296 12.40 -28.08 -12.72
CA ASN A 296 12.38 -26.86 -11.92
C ASN A 296 11.83 -25.67 -12.73
N ALA A 297 11.99 -25.67 -14.06
CA ALA A 297 11.33 -24.71 -14.95
C ALA A 297 9.79 -24.82 -14.89
N THR A 298 9.26 -26.05 -14.83
CA THR A 298 7.82 -26.30 -14.67
C THR A 298 7.33 -25.90 -13.28
N ALA A 299 8.14 -26.15 -12.23
CA ALA A 299 7.83 -25.74 -10.87
C ALA A 299 7.77 -24.21 -10.73
N LEU A 300 8.79 -23.49 -11.23
CA LEU A 300 8.81 -22.03 -11.29
C LEU A 300 7.61 -21.47 -12.06
N LYS A 301 7.38 -21.94 -13.30
CA LYS A 301 6.23 -21.49 -14.12
C LYS A 301 4.89 -21.71 -13.40
N THR A 302 4.75 -22.77 -12.62
CA THR A 302 3.53 -23.03 -11.82
C THR A 302 3.32 -21.93 -10.76
N ILE A 303 4.37 -21.50 -10.06
CA ILE A 303 4.26 -20.42 -9.06
C ILE A 303 4.03 -19.07 -9.77
N GLU A 304 4.84 -18.76 -10.77
CA GLU A 304 4.80 -17.51 -11.54
C GLU A 304 3.43 -17.29 -12.21
N ALA A 305 2.83 -18.33 -12.80
CA ALA A 305 1.58 -18.25 -13.55
C ALA A 305 0.30 -18.40 -12.72
N SER A 306 0.39 -18.87 -11.47
CA SER A 306 -0.76 -19.03 -10.56
C SER A 306 -1.61 -17.76 -10.40
N SER A 307 -2.91 -17.90 -10.12
CA SER A 307 -3.82 -16.76 -9.92
C SER A 307 -3.34 -15.83 -8.81
N PHE A 308 -3.03 -16.39 -7.65
CA PHE A 308 -2.44 -15.75 -6.47
C PHE A 308 -1.83 -16.84 -5.55
N VAL A 309 -1.12 -16.43 -4.50
CA VAL A 309 -0.53 -17.33 -3.51
C VAL A 309 -1.29 -17.26 -2.17
N VAL A 310 -1.42 -18.40 -1.50
CA VAL A 310 -1.95 -18.54 -0.13
C VAL A 310 -0.87 -19.14 0.77
N CYS A 311 -0.47 -18.44 1.82
CA CYS A 311 0.50 -18.91 2.80
C CYS A 311 -0.24 -19.40 4.05
N LEU A 312 -0.13 -20.69 4.37
CA LEU A 312 -0.70 -21.31 5.56
C LEU A 312 0.40 -21.48 6.61
N ASP A 313 0.64 -20.42 7.37
CA ASP A 313 1.72 -20.34 8.34
C ASP A 313 1.40 -21.10 9.63
N ASP A 314 2.38 -21.80 10.18
CA ASP A 314 2.35 -22.45 11.50
C ASP A 314 2.61 -21.46 12.66
N ALA A 315 2.75 -20.17 12.36
CA ALA A 315 2.78 -19.10 13.34
C ALA A 315 1.42 -18.88 14.03
N SER A 316 1.42 -18.12 15.13
CA SER A 316 0.20 -17.76 15.87
C SER A 316 0.31 -16.36 16.54
N PRO A 317 0.51 -15.29 15.74
CA PRO A 317 0.75 -13.95 16.26
C PRO A 317 -0.48 -13.37 16.99
N VAL A 318 -0.25 -12.72 18.11
CA VAL A 318 -1.24 -12.14 19.02
C VAL A 318 -1.24 -10.62 18.92
N THR A 319 -0.08 -9.98 19.11
CA THR A 319 0.07 -8.51 19.11
C THR A 319 0.00 -7.90 17.70
N LEU A 320 -0.13 -6.57 17.61
CA LEU A 320 -0.16 -5.89 16.31
C LEU A 320 1.21 -5.90 15.63
N GLU A 321 2.28 -5.82 16.42
CA GLU A 321 3.67 -5.96 16.00
C GLU A 321 3.99 -7.38 15.49
N GLU A 322 3.64 -8.42 16.24
CA GLU A 322 3.83 -9.82 15.81
C GLU A 322 3.11 -10.10 14.49
N ARG A 323 1.90 -9.54 14.32
CA ARG A 323 1.13 -9.61 13.07
C ARG A 323 1.81 -8.85 11.94
N ALA A 324 2.32 -7.65 12.20
CA ALA A 324 3.04 -6.86 11.21
C ALA A 324 4.27 -7.62 10.69
N HIS A 325 5.11 -8.17 11.57
CA HIS A 325 6.23 -9.03 11.17
C HIS A 325 5.78 -10.25 10.37
N ALA A 326 4.76 -10.98 10.84
CA ALA A 326 4.23 -12.16 10.15
C ALA A 326 3.73 -11.85 8.74
N TYR A 327 3.00 -10.75 8.54
CA TYR A 327 2.44 -10.41 7.23
C TYR A 327 3.41 -9.68 6.30
N TRP A 328 4.46 -9.04 6.83
CA TRP A 328 5.44 -8.31 6.03
C TRP A 328 6.51 -9.23 5.44
N HIS A 329 7.19 -9.99 6.29
CA HIS A 329 8.32 -10.84 5.90
C HIS A 329 8.21 -12.28 6.43
N GLY A 330 7.54 -12.50 7.57
CA GLY A 330 7.49 -13.82 8.21
C GLY A 330 8.89 -14.35 8.51
N ASP A 331 9.12 -15.65 8.28
CA ASP A 331 10.43 -16.30 8.34
C ASP A 331 11.19 -16.26 6.99
N GLY A 332 10.67 -15.54 5.99
CA GLY A 332 11.19 -15.50 4.62
C GLY A 332 10.93 -16.78 3.80
N ALA A 333 10.71 -17.92 4.45
CA ALA A 333 10.68 -19.24 3.82
C ALA A 333 9.29 -19.65 3.30
N ASN A 334 8.21 -19.35 4.03
CA ASN A 334 6.84 -19.74 3.64
C ASN A 334 6.19 -18.72 2.69
N ARG A 335 6.93 -18.21 1.69
CA ARG A 335 6.59 -17.04 0.85
C ARG A 335 7.06 -17.21 -0.60
N TRP A 336 6.58 -16.34 -1.49
CA TRP A 336 7.12 -16.09 -2.82
C TRP A 336 7.02 -14.59 -3.14
N PHE A 337 8.02 -13.80 -2.73
CA PHE A 337 7.94 -12.33 -2.69
C PHE A 337 7.82 -11.65 -4.07
N ASP A 338 8.16 -12.36 -5.14
CA ASP A 338 7.93 -11.90 -6.52
C ASP A 338 6.45 -11.92 -6.94
N LYS A 339 5.54 -12.47 -6.11
CA LYS A 339 4.11 -12.54 -6.41
C LYS A 339 3.39 -11.24 -6.01
N PRO A 340 2.61 -10.60 -6.90
CA PRO A 340 1.84 -9.40 -6.58
C PRO A 340 0.80 -9.59 -5.46
N LEU A 341 0.29 -10.80 -5.26
CA LEU A 341 -0.72 -11.13 -4.25
C LEU A 341 -0.32 -12.38 -3.45
N GLN A 342 -0.08 -12.22 -2.16
CA GLN A 342 0.08 -13.31 -1.20
C GLN A 342 -0.87 -13.10 -0.01
N PHE A 343 -1.76 -14.05 0.25
CA PHE A 343 -2.67 -14.04 1.41
C PHE A 343 -2.13 -14.95 2.51
N ILE A 344 -1.85 -14.40 3.68
CA ILE A 344 -1.29 -15.14 4.81
C ILE A 344 -2.40 -15.51 5.80
N ILE A 345 -2.47 -16.77 6.20
CA ILE A 345 -3.35 -17.28 7.25
C ILE A 345 -2.48 -18.05 8.25
N ASN A 346 -2.52 -17.63 9.51
CA ASN A 346 -1.81 -18.28 10.62
C ASN A 346 -2.67 -19.40 11.24
N ASP A 347 -2.04 -20.36 11.93
CA ASP A 347 -2.74 -21.48 12.59
C ASP A 347 -3.78 -21.04 13.64
N ASN A 348 -3.64 -19.83 14.22
CA ASN A 348 -4.64 -19.23 15.12
C ASN A 348 -5.82 -18.54 14.41
N GLY A 349 -5.87 -18.59 13.07
CA GLY A 349 -6.93 -18.03 12.23
C GLY A 349 -6.82 -16.53 11.96
N THR A 350 -5.78 -15.83 12.43
CA THR A 350 -5.51 -14.45 12.01
C THR A 350 -4.99 -14.44 10.57
N SER A 351 -5.28 -13.37 9.83
CA SER A 351 -4.82 -13.26 8.43
C SER A 351 -4.33 -11.87 8.05
N GLY A 352 -3.59 -11.82 6.96
CA GLY A 352 -3.05 -10.61 6.35
C GLY A 352 -2.72 -10.82 4.89
N PHE A 353 -1.97 -9.89 4.33
CA PHE A 353 -1.61 -9.82 2.93
C PHE A 353 -0.21 -9.22 2.78
N THR A 354 0.58 -9.67 1.80
CA THR A 354 1.71 -8.90 1.25
C THR A 354 1.64 -8.83 -0.27
N GLY A 355 2.14 -7.74 -0.82
CA GLY A 355 2.17 -7.49 -2.27
C GLY A 355 3.50 -6.94 -2.77
N GLU A 356 3.83 -7.32 -4.00
CA GLU A 356 4.92 -6.76 -4.80
C GLU A 356 4.44 -5.47 -5.49
N HIS A 357 5.22 -4.39 -5.45
CA HIS A 357 4.78 -3.02 -5.76
C HIS A 357 5.11 -2.57 -7.21
N SER A 358 5.91 -3.33 -7.97
CA SER A 358 6.55 -2.83 -9.21
C SER A 358 5.55 -2.26 -10.22
N MET A 359 4.48 -3.00 -10.52
CA MET A 359 3.51 -2.65 -11.57
C MET A 359 2.17 -2.13 -11.05
N MET A 360 1.96 -2.11 -9.73
CA MET A 360 0.68 -1.80 -9.11
C MET A 360 0.89 -1.09 -7.77
N ASP A 361 0.35 0.12 -7.63
CA ASP A 361 0.35 0.85 -6.36
C ASP A 361 -0.58 0.18 -5.32
N GLY A 362 -0.44 0.54 -4.05
CA GLY A 362 -1.26 -0.04 -2.98
C GLY A 362 -2.78 0.17 -3.10
N THR A 363 -3.29 1.11 -3.93
CA THR A 363 -4.75 1.39 -3.97
C THR A 363 -5.59 0.26 -4.60
N PRO A 364 -5.23 -0.36 -5.74
CA PRO A 364 -5.87 -1.60 -6.20
C PRO A 364 -5.85 -2.76 -5.19
N THR A 365 -4.73 -3.04 -4.52
CA THR A 365 -4.66 -4.14 -3.53
C THR A 365 -5.42 -3.81 -2.26
N HIS A 366 -5.48 -2.54 -1.85
CA HIS A 366 -6.36 -2.06 -0.80
C HIS A 366 -7.82 -2.35 -1.15
N ARG A 367 -8.27 -2.01 -2.36
CA ARG A 367 -9.66 -2.29 -2.80
C ARG A 367 -9.98 -3.80 -2.82
N LEU A 368 -9.05 -4.64 -3.27
CA LEU A 368 -9.20 -6.10 -3.21
C LEU A 368 -9.36 -6.58 -1.76
N ASN A 369 -8.45 -6.18 -0.86
CA ASN A 369 -8.48 -6.63 0.53
C ASN A 369 -9.67 -6.04 1.31
N ASP A 370 -10.11 -4.82 1.01
CA ASP A 370 -11.36 -4.24 1.52
C ASP A 370 -12.57 -5.06 1.09
N TYR A 371 -12.70 -5.36 -0.21
CA TYR A 371 -13.79 -6.20 -0.72
C TYR A 371 -13.82 -7.56 -0.03
N VAL A 372 -12.67 -8.24 0.06
CA VAL A 372 -12.51 -9.55 0.71
C VAL A 372 -12.99 -9.49 2.16
N ASN A 373 -12.57 -8.49 2.93
CA ASN A 373 -12.99 -8.37 4.31
C ASN A 373 -14.46 -7.94 4.43
N GLU A 374 -14.97 -7.03 3.57
CA GLU A 374 -16.37 -6.60 3.57
C GLU A 374 -17.33 -7.78 3.35
N VAL A 375 -17.08 -8.63 2.35
CA VAL A 375 -17.94 -9.79 2.07
C VAL A 375 -17.86 -10.84 3.18
N ILE A 376 -16.68 -11.05 3.79
CA ILE A 376 -16.48 -12.01 4.87
C ILE A 376 -17.13 -11.54 6.18
N PHE A 377 -16.91 -10.29 6.61
CA PHE A 377 -17.50 -9.72 7.83
C PHE A 377 -19.01 -9.49 7.68
N GLY A 378 -19.46 -9.10 6.49
CA GLY A 378 -20.87 -8.95 6.15
C GLY A 378 -21.62 -10.28 5.96
N ASN A 379 -20.94 -11.43 6.01
CA ASN A 379 -21.49 -12.74 5.66
C ASN A 379 -22.19 -12.77 4.28
N LYS A 380 -21.59 -12.09 3.29
CA LYS A 380 -22.12 -11.97 1.91
C LYS A 380 -21.60 -13.05 0.95
N LEU A 381 -20.63 -13.87 1.38
CA LEU A 381 -20.18 -15.02 0.61
C LEU A 381 -21.30 -16.06 0.50
N ASP A 382 -21.41 -16.68 -0.67
CA ASP A 382 -22.36 -17.75 -0.88
C ASP A 382 -21.86 -19.05 -0.22
N PHE A 383 -22.71 -19.60 0.66
CA PHE A 383 -22.55 -20.88 1.33
C PHE A 383 -23.76 -21.81 1.09
N SER A 384 -24.61 -21.49 0.10
CA SER A 384 -25.83 -22.25 -0.21
C SER A 384 -25.56 -23.62 -0.83
N ASP A 385 -24.41 -23.78 -1.50
CA ASP A 385 -23.90 -25.05 -2.02
C ASP A 385 -22.77 -25.58 -1.10
N PRO A 386 -23.08 -26.48 -0.14
CA PRO A 386 -22.08 -27.18 0.66
C PRO A 386 -21.60 -28.47 -0.03
N SER A 387 -22.05 -28.78 -1.25
CA SER A 387 -21.70 -30.03 -1.91
C SER A 387 -20.21 -30.08 -2.27
N ILE A 388 -19.63 -31.27 -2.24
CA ILE A 388 -18.25 -31.52 -2.61
C ILE A 388 -18.28 -32.47 -3.80
N ARG A 389 -17.71 -32.05 -4.93
CA ARG A 389 -17.62 -32.91 -6.12
C ARG A 389 -16.71 -34.12 -5.84
N SER A 390 -17.12 -35.29 -6.30
CA SER A 390 -16.35 -36.53 -6.15
C SER A 390 -15.12 -36.62 -7.06
N ASN A 391 -15.04 -35.78 -8.10
CA ASN A 391 -13.94 -35.72 -9.06
C ASN A 391 -12.95 -34.57 -8.81
N LEU A 392 -12.95 -33.96 -7.62
CA LEU A 392 -11.98 -32.91 -7.29
C LEU A 392 -10.54 -33.49 -7.32
N PRO A 393 -9.62 -32.87 -8.08
CA PRO A 393 -8.21 -33.20 -7.97
C PRO A 393 -7.70 -32.89 -6.56
N GLU A 394 -6.89 -33.79 -5.98
CA GLU A 394 -6.17 -33.49 -4.74
C GLU A 394 -5.12 -32.40 -4.95
N PRO A 395 -4.76 -31.63 -3.90
CA PRO A 395 -3.60 -30.74 -3.93
C PRO A 395 -2.34 -31.49 -4.36
N SER A 396 -1.70 -30.97 -5.41
CA SER A 396 -0.53 -31.58 -6.04
C SER A 396 0.75 -30.84 -5.63
N VAL A 397 1.76 -31.56 -5.14
CA VAL A 397 3.02 -30.95 -4.68
C VAL A 397 3.80 -30.40 -5.87
N VAL A 398 4.15 -29.12 -5.82
CA VAL A 398 5.06 -28.49 -6.77
C VAL A 398 6.49 -28.83 -6.35
N LYS A 399 7.00 -29.94 -6.89
CA LYS A 399 8.28 -30.52 -6.49
C LYS A 399 9.46 -29.80 -7.16
N PHE A 400 10.30 -29.17 -6.35
CA PHE A 400 11.65 -28.78 -6.75
C PHE A 400 12.63 -29.94 -6.55
N HIS A 401 13.58 -30.06 -7.48
CA HIS A 401 14.71 -30.97 -7.41
C HIS A 401 15.96 -30.16 -7.05
N LEU A 402 16.54 -30.44 -5.88
CA LEU A 402 17.59 -29.64 -5.27
C LEU A 402 18.89 -30.46 -5.28
N ASN A 403 19.95 -29.93 -5.88
CA ASN A 403 21.31 -30.45 -5.73
C ASN A 403 22.04 -29.69 -4.61
N LYS A 404 23.32 -30.00 -4.35
CA LYS A 404 24.10 -29.31 -3.30
C LYS A 404 24.20 -27.81 -3.54
N ASP A 405 24.37 -27.38 -4.79
CA ASP A 405 24.56 -25.97 -5.14
C ASP A 405 23.30 -25.16 -4.79
N VAL A 406 22.12 -25.66 -5.16
CA VAL A 406 20.83 -25.03 -4.80
C VAL A 406 20.60 -24.99 -3.28
N GLN A 407 21.09 -26.00 -2.52
CA GLN A 407 21.01 -25.94 -1.06
C GLN A 407 21.92 -24.81 -0.51
N ASN A 408 23.12 -24.63 -1.07
CA ASN A 408 24.00 -23.52 -0.67
C ASN A 408 23.35 -22.15 -0.95
N GLU A 409 22.64 -21.99 -2.09
CA GLU A 409 21.88 -20.76 -2.39
C GLU A 409 20.76 -20.51 -1.36
N ILE A 410 20.03 -21.56 -0.97
CA ILE A 410 18.98 -21.46 0.07
C ILE A 410 19.58 -21.10 1.42
N GLU A 411 20.74 -21.66 1.78
CA GLU A 411 21.46 -21.32 3.01
C GLU A 411 22.00 -19.88 2.99
N GLN A 412 22.48 -19.39 1.84
CA GLN A 412 22.91 -18.00 1.66
C GLN A 412 21.73 -17.04 1.84
N ALA A 413 20.65 -17.24 1.07
CA ALA A 413 19.44 -16.44 1.17
C ALA A 413 18.82 -16.45 2.58
N THR A 414 18.96 -17.56 3.33
CA THR A 414 18.53 -17.63 4.73
C THR A 414 19.38 -16.75 5.66
N ARG A 415 20.70 -16.69 5.46
CA ARG A 415 21.59 -15.79 6.21
C ARG A 415 21.30 -14.34 5.86
N ASP A 416 21.23 -14.02 4.59
CA ASP A 416 21.14 -12.64 4.10
C ASP A 416 19.77 -12.04 4.44
N PHE A 417 18.68 -12.83 4.33
CA PHE A 417 17.36 -12.45 4.87
C PHE A 417 17.41 -12.16 6.38
N THR A 418 18.09 -13.00 7.16
CA THR A 418 18.19 -12.86 8.62
C THR A 418 18.97 -11.60 9.00
N GLU A 419 20.07 -11.30 8.30
CA GLU A 419 20.86 -10.07 8.50
C GLU A 419 20.06 -8.82 8.10
N VAL A 420 19.46 -8.83 6.90
CA VAL A 420 18.67 -7.70 6.39
C VAL A 420 17.51 -7.42 7.34
N ILE A 421 16.65 -8.39 7.64
CA ILE A 421 15.49 -8.18 8.53
C ILE A 421 15.94 -7.88 9.97
N GLY A 422 16.99 -8.54 10.46
CA GLY A 422 17.56 -8.29 11.79
C GLY A 422 18.10 -6.87 12.01
N SER A 423 18.42 -6.14 10.92
CA SER A 423 18.79 -4.72 10.99
C SER A 423 17.60 -3.76 11.13
N HIS A 424 16.35 -4.22 10.96
CA HIS A 424 15.15 -3.38 10.98
C HIS A 424 14.41 -3.43 12.32
N GLU A 425 14.01 -2.25 12.79
CA GLU A 425 13.14 -2.08 13.96
C GLU A 425 11.72 -1.70 13.52
N LEU A 426 10.71 -2.48 13.92
CA LEU A 426 9.30 -2.20 13.66
C LEU A 426 8.54 -1.90 14.96
N ARG A 427 7.67 -0.89 14.94
CA ARG A 427 6.71 -0.62 16.03
C ARG A 427 5.34 -0.20 15.49
N VAL A 428 4.27 -0.56 16.22
CA VAL A 428 2.89 -0.21 15.82
C VAL A 428 2.28 0.78 16.81
N GLN A 429 2.23 2.06 16.45
CA GLN A 429 1.55 3.08 17.24
C GLN A 429 0.03 3.03 16.98
N ALA A 430 -0.69 2.17 17.70
CA ALA A 430 -2.14 2.04 17.62
C ALA A 430 -2.87 3.11 18.47
N TYR A 431 -2.81 4.37 18.04
CA TYR A 431 -3.38 5.52 18.76
C TYR A 431 -4.92 5.51 18.82
N GLN A 432 -5.48 5.26 20.01
CA GLN A 432 -6.93 5.16 20.25
C GLN A 432 -7.59 6.45 20.77
N GLY A 433 -6.85 7.56 20.88
CA GLY A 433 -7.36 8.79 21.51
C GLY A 433 -8.43 9.52 20.68
N TYR A 434 -8.36 9.41 19.35
CA TYR A 434 -9.37 9.89 18.39
C TYR A 434 -9.00 9.43 16.96
N GLY A 435 -9.89 9.69 16.00
CA GLY A 435 -9.66 9.49 14.57
C GLY A 435 -10.28 10.61 13.71
N LYS A 436 -10.56 10.32 12.44
CA LYS A 436 -11.12 11.30 11.47
C LYS A 436 -12.43 11.93 11.93
N GLY A 437 -13.20 11.27 12.80
CA GLY A 437 -14.45 11.79 13.36
C GLY A 437 -14.25 13.04 14.23
N LEU A 438 -13.14 13.13 14.98
CA LEU A 438 -12.78 14.35 15.73
C LEU A 438 -12.07 15.36 14.83
N ILE A 439 -11.14 14.92 13.98
CA ILE A 439 -10.35 15.81 13.11
C ILE A 439 -11.26 16.65 12.18
N LYS A 440 -12.34 16.05 11.68
CA LYS A 440 -13.35 16.77 10.89
C LYS A 440 -14.12 17.82 11.69
N LYS A 441 -14.34 17.64 13.00
CA LYS A 441 -14.96 18.67 13.86
C LYS A 441 -14.05 19.89 14.04
N PHE A 442 -12.73 19.66 14.08
CA PHE A 442 -11.75 20.76 14.00
C PHE A 442 -11.73 21.45 12.63
N LYS A 443 -12.53 21.02 11.63
CA LYS A 443 -12.55 21.57 10.25
C LYS A 443 -11.22 21.36 9.51
N CYS A 444 -10.49 20.27 9.79
CA CYS A 444 -9.25 19.90 9.11
C CYS A 444 -9.45 18.79 8.07
N SER A 445 -8.58 18.75 7.06
CA SER A 445 -8.34 17.51 6.30
C SER A 445 -7.71 16.47 7.24
N PRO A 446 -8.26 15.24 7.36
CA PRO A 446 -7.69 14.23 8.25
C PRO A 446 -6.25 13.85 7.91
N ASP A 447 -5.93 13.83 6.61
CA ASP A 447 -4.61 13.47 6.09
C ASP A 447 -3.54 14.51 6.42
N ALA A 448 -3.78 15.77 6.06
CA ALA A 448 -2.92 16.91 6.41
C ALA A 448 -2.71 17.07 7.93
N TYR A 449 -3.73 16.77 8.72
CA TYR A 449 -3.63 16.75 10.18
C TYR A 449 -2.63 15.68 10.66
N VAL A 450 -2.69 14.47 10.10
CA VAL A 450 -1.76 13.38 10.45
C VAL A 450 -0.36 13.64 9.93
N GLN A 451 -0.19 14.27 8.77
CA GLN A 451 1.12 14.75 8.32
C GLN A 451 1.72 15.76 9.30
N MET A 452 0.91 16.64 9.91
CA MET A 452 1.40 17.54 10.97
C MET A 452 1.74 16.81 12.29
N ILE A 453 1.06 15.70 12.62
CA ILE A 453 1.52 14.81 13.71
C ILE A 453 2.92 14.26 13.38
N ILE A 454 3.14 13.76 12.16
CA ILE A 454 4.43 13.20 11.72
C ILE A 454 5.53 14.27 11.78
N GLN A 455 5.26 15.48 11.28
CA GLN A 455 6.23 16.58 11.33
C GLN A 455 6.55 17.02 12.76
N LEU A 456 5.56 17.11 13.65
CA LEU A 456 5.78 17.47 15.05
C LEU A 456 6.54 16.38 15.81
N ALA A 457 6.20 15.10 15.60
CA ALA A 457 6.89 13.97 16.21
C ALA A 457 8.38 13.94 15.83
N TYR A 458 8.65 14.14 14.54
CA TYR A 458 10.02 14.22 14.03
C TYR A 458 10.78 15.43 14.59
N PHE A 459 10.13 16.60 14.67
CA PHE A 459 10.71 17.80 15.25
C PHE A 459 11.03 17.62 16.74
N LYS A 460 10.14 17.02 17.53
CA LYS A 460 10.38 16.66 18.95
C LYS A 460 11.56 15.70 19.11
N MET A 461 11.72 14.73 18.20
CA MET A 461 12.81 13.76 18.26
C MET A 461 14.19 14.33 17.85
N TYR A 462 14.22 15.25 16.88
CA TYR A 462 15.46 15.70 16.22
C TYR A 462 15.78 17.20 16.32
N GLY A 463 14.89 18.01 16.90
CA GLY A 463 15.00 19.48 16.96
C GLY A 463 14.85 20.20 15.61
N LYS A 464 14.53 19.46 14.54
CA LYS A 464 14.40 19.97 13.16
C LYS A 464 13.57 19.03 12.29
N ASN A 465 12.90 19.58 11.28
CA ASN A 465 12.30 18.80 10.19
C ASN A 465 13.35 18.45 9.12
N ARG A 466 13.13 17.37 8.37
CA ARG A 466 13.99 16.88 7.27
C ARG A 466 13.13 16.38 6.11
N PRO A 467 13.66 16.32 4.86
CA PRO A 467 12.87 16.01 3.68
C PRO A 467 11.94 14.81 3.87
N THR A 468 10.64 15.04 3.71
CA THR A 468 9.56 14.07 3.93
C THR A 468 8.80 13.84 2.62
N TYR A 469 8.70 12.59 2.22
CA TYR A 469 7.88 12.11 1.11
C TYR A 469 6.49 11.72 1.62
N GLU A 470 5.46 12.13 0.89
CA GLU A 470 4.13 11.56 0.94
C GLU A 470 3.67 11.16 -0.47
N SER A 471 3.03 9.99 -0.60
CA SER A 471 2.55 9.49 -1.88
C SER A 471 1.27 10.18 -2.36
N ALA A 472 1.33 10.87 -3.51
CA ALA A 472 0.17 11.48 -4.15
C ALA A 472 -0.30 10.64 -5.36
N ALA A 473 -1.51 10.09 -5.31
CA ALA A 473 -2.01 9.22 -6.38
C ALA A 473 -2.43 10.02 -7.63
N THR A 474 -1.77 9.74 -8.76
CA THR A 474 -2.07 10.36 -10.07
C THR A 474 -3.00 9.51 -10.95
N ARG A 475 -3.64 8.47 -10.40
CA ARG A 475 -4.60 7.59 -11.11
C ARG A 475 -5.76 8.33 -11.79
N ARG A 476 -6.00 9.61 -11.53
CA ARG A 476 -6.90 10.47 -12.31
C ARG A 476 -6.53 10.56 -13.79
N PHE A 477 -5.29 10.23 -14.14
CA PHE A 477 -4.78 10.22 -15.50
C PHE A 477 -4.56 8.80 -16.01
N GLN A 478 -4.55 8.63 -17.34
CA GLN A 478 -4.20 7.37 -18.01
C GLN A 478 -2.86 6.83 -17.48
N GLN A 479 -2.80 5.53 -17.15
CA GLN A 479 -1.63 4.87 -16.56
C GLN A 479 -1.03 5.63 -15.35
N GLY A 480 -1.85 6.39 -14.61
CA GLY A 480 -1.39 7.21 -13.49
C GLY A 480 -0.84 6.34 -12.35
N ARG A 481 0.41 6.59 -11.97
CA ARG A 481 1.08 6.02 -10.78
C ARG A 481 1.02 7.04 -9.63
N THR A 482 2.17 7.50 -9.16
CA THR A 482 2.31 8.44 -8.05
C THR A 482 3.12 9.68 -8.43
N GLU A 483 2.85 10.78 -7.74
CA GLU A 483 3.70 11.95 -7.59
C GLU A 483 4.06 12.10 -6.10
N THR A 484 5.02 12.95 -5.77
CA THR A 484 5.41 13.26 -4.39
C THR A 484 4.70 14.52 -3.88
N CYS A 485 4.05 14.43 -2.73
CA CYS A 485 3.85 15.58 -1.87
C CYS A 485 5.06 15.72 -0.93
N ARG A 486 5.60 16.93 -0.82
CA ARG A 486 6.71 17.26 0.08
C ARG A 486 6.12 17.87 1.36
N SER A 487 5.97 17.06 2.42
CA SER A 487 5.21 17.46 3.62
C SER A 487 5.88 18.56 4.44
N VAL A 488 7.18 18.80 4.25
CA VAL A 488 7.89 19.92 4.90
C VAL A 488 7.70 21.19 4.07
N SER A 489 7.04 22.17 4.69
CA SER A 489 6.96 23.56 4.23
C SER A 489 7.38 24.53 5.34
N ASP A 490 7.64 25.79 5.01
CA ASP A 490 7.87 26.86 5.99
C ASP A 490 6.78 26.91 7.05
N ASP A 491 5.52 26.70 6.63
CA ASP A 491 4.36 26.72 7.51
C ASP A 491 4.36 25.53 8.47
N SER A 492 4.77 24.33 8.02
CA SER A 492 4.94 23.16 8.89
C SER A 492 6.04 23.35 9.93
N VAL A 493 7.16 23.98 9.55
CA VAL A 493 8.28 24.26 10.46
C VAL A 493 7.91 25.36 11.45
N ALA A 494 7.21 26.41 11.01
CA ALA A 494 6.68 27.46 11.87
C ALA A 494 5.68 26.90 12.88
N PHE A 495 4.77 26.00 12.46
CA PHE A 495 3.87 25.29 13.35
C PHE A 495 4.64 24.43 14.38
N CYS A 496 5.59 23.59 13.94
CA CYS A 496 6.34 22.71 14.84
C CYS A 496 7.08 23.51 15.92
N LYS A 497 7.71 24.62 15.55
CA LYS A 497 8.34 25.55 16.50
C LYS A 497 7.32 26.14 17.48
N ALA A 498 6.22 26.70 16.96
CA ALA A 498 5.21 27.39 17.76
C ALA A 498 4.53 26.51 18.82
N ILE A 499 4.21 25.25 18.51
CA ILE A 499 3.58 24.34 19.49
C ILE A 499 4.57 23.80 20.53
N THR A 500 5.88 23.81 20.25
CA THR A 500 6.92 23.39 21.21
C THR A 500 7.48 24.51 22.08
N ASP A 501 7.15 25.77 21.79
CA ASP A 501 7.62 26.92 22.55
C ASP A 501 6.56 27.35 23.57
N HIS A 502 6.80 27.07 24.86
CA HIS A 502 5.88 27.40 25.95
C HIS A 502 5.69 28.91 26.18
N SER A 503 6.44 29.78 25.50
CA SER A 503 6.23 31.23 25.51
C SER A 503 5.27 31.73 24.40
N VAL A 504 4.86 30.84 23.48
CA VAL A 504 3.94 31.16 22.39
C VAL A 504 2.49 30.90 22.80
N GLU A 505 1.65 31.93 22.71
CA GLU A 505 0.21 31.82 22.98
C GLU A 505 -0.49 30.80 22.07
N ASN A 506 -1.45 30.06 22.62
CA ASN A 506 -2.15 28.98 21.94
C ASN A 506 -2.80 29.44 20.62
N GLU A 507 -3.38 30.64 20.58
CA GLU A 507 -3.97 31.25 19.37
C GLU A 507 -2.95 31.36 18.23
N THR A 508 -1.69 31.66 18.55
CA THR A 508 -0.59 31.76 17.58
C THR A 508 -0.18 30.38 17.07
N ALA A 509 -0.05 29.39 17.97
CA ALA A 509 0.21 28.00 17.59
C ALA A 509 -0.93 27.40 16.74
N ILE A 510 -2.20 27.69 17.07
CA ILE A 510 -3.38 27.33 16.29
C ILE A 510 -3.32 27.98 14.90
N ALA A 511 -3.03 29.27 14.80
CA ALA A 511 -2.94 29.98 13.52
C ALA A 511 -1.84 29.37 12.62
N ALA A 512 -0.66 29.08 13.18
CA ALA A 512 0.42 28.39 12.49
C ALA A 512 0.00 26.99 12.03
N PHE A 513 -0.64 26.20 12.89
CA PHE A 513 -1.19 24.88 12.55
C PHE A 513 -2.19 24.95 11.37
N ARG A 514 -3.11 25.92 11.38
CA ARG A 514 -4.07 26.12 10.28
C ARG A 514 -3.36 26.43 8.97
N LYS A 515 -2.33 27.27 9.01
CA LYS A 515 -1.53 27.61 7.83
C LYS A 515 -0.79 26.38 7.29
N ALA A 516 -0.18 25.58 8.17
CA ALA A 516 0.53 24.36 7.81
C ALA A 516 -0.40 23.31 7.15
N VAL A 517 -1.57 23.06 7.75
CA VAL A 517 -2.61 22.18 7.18
C VAL A 517 -3.06 22.67 5.81
N ASN A 518 -3.26 23.98 5.62
CA ASN A 518 -3.68 24.54 4.33
C ASN A 518 -2.56 24.44 3.27
N SER A 519 -1.29 24.69 3.64
CA SER A 519 -0.15 24.51 2.74
C SER A 519 0.03 23.05 2.32
N HIS A 520 -0.23 22.09 3.22
CA HIS A 520 -0.20 20.67 2.87
C HIS A 520 -1.32 20.31 1.89
N VAL A 521 -2.57 20.73 2.17
CA VAL A 521 -3.74 20.51 1.30
C VAL A 521 -3.55 21.12 -0.11
N GLU A 522 -2.88 22.27 -0.22
CA GLU A 522 -2.47 22.86 -1.50
C GLU A 522 -1.51 21.94 -2.26
N TYR A 523 -0.41 21.53 -1.61
CA TYR A 523 0.63 20.73 -2.24
C TYR A 523 0.13 19.33 -2.65
N ILE A 524 -0.53 18.58 -1.76
CA ILE A 524 -1.04 17.23 -2.07
C ILE A 524 -2.08 17.27 -3.20
N SER A 525 -2.87 18.34 -3.30
CA SER A 525 -3.80 18.54 -4.42
C SER A 525 -3.06 18.81 -5.73
N ALA A 526 -2.07 19.72 -5.73
CA ALA A 526 -1.24 19.99 -6.90
C ALA A 526 -0.49 18.73 -7.38
N ALA A 527 0.11 17.96 -6.45
CA ALA A 527 0.78 16.69 -6.75
C ALA A 527 -0.19 15.66 -7.36
N SER A 528 -1.38 15.48 -6.78
CA SER A 528 -2.40 14.56 -7.30
C SER A 528 -2.92 14.94 -8.70
N ASP A 529 -2.94 16.24 -9.02
CA ASP A 529 -3.31 16.76 -10.34
C ASP A 529 -2.10 16.84 -11.31
N GLY A 530 -1.00 16.13 -11.00
CA GLY A 530 0.19 15.98 -11.87
C GLY A 530 1.11 17.20 -11.89
N LYS A 531 1.00 18.09 -10.89
CA LYS A 531 1.79 19.32 -10.71
C LYS A 531 2.67 19.26 -9.46
N GLY A 532 3.27 18.11 -9.17
CA GLY A 532 4.36 18.04 -8.20
C GLY A 532 5.67 18.58 -8.78
N VAL A 533 6.77 18.34 -8.07
CA VAL A 533 8.12 18.73 -8.49
C VAL A 533 8.89 17.49 -8.95
N ASP A 534 8.78 16.41 -8.19
CA ASP A 534 9.68 15.27 -8.23
C ASP A 534 9.60 14.48 -9.52
N ARG A 535 8.39 14.07 -9.96
CA ARG A 535 8.25 13.36 -11.25
C ARG A 535 8.67 14.24 -12.42
N HIS A 536 8.38 15.54 -12.39
CA HIS A 536 8.75 16.43 -13.49
C HIS A 536 10.27 16.62 -13.59
N LEU A 537 10.96 16.95 -12.50
CA LEU A 537 12.42 17.09 -12.52
C LEU A 537 13.12 15.75 -12.85
N PHE A 538 12.56 14.61 -12.44
CA PHE A 538 13.02 13.28 -12.88
C PHE A 538 12.84 13.07 -14.39
N GLY A 539 11.69 13.44 -14.96
CA GLY A 539 11.40 13.34 -16.39
C GLY A 539 12.35 14.15 -17.25
N LEU A 540 12.62 15.40 -16.85
CA LEU A 540 13.62 16.25 -17.48
C LEU A 540 15.03 15.65 -17.37
N LYS A 541 15.38 15.04 -16.22
CA LYS A 541 16.68 14.36 -16.02
C LYS A 541 16.85 13.13 -16.93
N LYS A 542 15.78 12.38 -17.19
CA LYS A 542 15.77 11.21 -18.10
C LYS A 542 15.97 11.58 -19.59
N LEU A 543 15.85 12.86 -19.96
CA LEU A 543 16.04 13.37 -21.33
C LEU A 543 17.44 13.94 -21.60
N ILE A 544 18.31 13.93 -20.58
CA ILE A 544 19.72 14.29 -20.71
C ILE A 544 20.44 13.12 -21.41
N GLY A 545 21.12 13.42 -22.52
CA GLY A 545 21.89 12.42 -23.26
C GLY A 545 23.11 11.91 -22.46
N PRO A 546 23.63 10.71 -22.74
CA PRO A 546 24.75 10.12 -21.98
C PRO A 546 26.04 10.93 -22.03
N ASN A 547 26.19 11.80 -23.05
CA ASN A 547 27.32 12.72 -23.23
C ASN A 547 26.94 14.20 -23.04
N GLU A 548 25.69 14.51 -22.64
CA GLU A 548 25.26 15.88 -22.34
C GLU A 548 25.69 16.25 -20.90
N GLU A 549 26.14 17.49 -20.68
CA GLU A 549 26.55 17.94 -19.35
C GLU A 549 25.33 17.98 -18.39
N LEU A 550 25.48 17.39 -17.20
CA LEU A 550 24.46 17.44 -16.15
C LEU A 550 24.19 18.91 -15.73
N PRO A 551 22.95 19.42 -15.87
CA PRO A 551 22.60 20.80 -15.51
C PRO A 551 22.85 21.13 -14.03
N SER A 552 23.15 22.41 -13.75
CA SER A 552 23.47 22.96 -12.43
C SER A 552 22.49 22.53 -11.33
N ILE A 553 21.18 22.59 -11.60
CA ILE A 553 20.12 22.18 -10.66
C ILE A 553 20.29 20.73 -10.14
N TYR A 554 20.86 19.82 -10.93
CA TYR A 554 21.08 18.43 -10.52
C TYR A 554 22.46 18.17 -9.90
N LYS A 555 23.39 19.13 -10.02
CA LYS A 555 24.69 19.14 -9.34
C LYS A 555 24.61 19.81 -7.96
N ASP A 556 23.57 20.60 -7.74
CA ASP A 556 23.29 21.30 -6.49
C ASP A 556 23.10 20.31 -5.31
N PRO A 557 23.87 20.42 -4.21
CA PRO A 557 23.66 19.64 -2.99
C PRO A 557 22.23 19.70 -2.46
N ALA A 558 21.52 20.83 -2.63
CA ALA A 558 20.14 20.96 -2.21
C ALA A 558 19.17 20.03 -2.96
N TYR A 559 19.44 19.73 -4.24
CA TYR A 559 18.64 18.78 -5.01
C TYR A 559 18.82 17.35 -4.49
N ALA A 560 20.06 16.95 -4.23
CA ALA A 560 20.38 15.64 -3.66
C ALA A 560 19.80 15.48 -2.24
N TYR A 561 20.03 16.45 -1.36
CA TYR A 561 19.52 16.44 0.01
C TYR A 561 17.99 16.46 0.07
N SER A 562 17.34 17.35 -0.68
CA SER A 562 15.87 17.46 -0.67
C SER A 562 15.15 16.31 -1.38
N SER A 563 15.88 15.41 -2.04
CA SER A 563 15.37 14.16 -2.61
C SER A 563 15.79 12.92 -1.80
N LYS A 564 16.47 13.11 -0.66
CA LYS A 564 16.78 12.05 0.32
C LYS A 564 15.68 12.00 1.38
N TRP A 565 14.77 11.03 1.25
CA TRP A 565 13.54 10.97 2.06
C TRP A 565 13.78 10.42 3.46
N PHE A 566 14.14 11.29 4.40
CA PHE A 566 14.29 10.94 5.82
C PHE A 566 12.99 10.45 6.45
N ILE A 567 11.84 10.81 5.90
CA ILE A 567 10.56 10.13 6.17
C ILE A 567 9.96 9.75 4.83
N SER A 568 9.61 8.47 4.66
CA SER A 568 8.72 7.99 3.61
C SER A 568 7.36 7.67 4.23
N SER A 569 6.32 8.36 3.79
CA SER A 569 4.97 8.23 4.33
C SER A 569 3.93 8.03 3.24
N SER A 570 2.81 7.43 3.62
CA SER A 570 1.66 7.18 2.77
C SER A 570 0.46 6.81 3.63
N GLN A 571 -0.72 7.07 3.08
CA GLN A 571 -2.02 6.79 3.70
C GLN A 571 -2.74 5.65 2.97
N LEU A 572 -3.25 4.68 3.72
CA LEU A 572 -4.20 3.66 3.23
C LEU A 572 -5.12 3.23 4.37
N SER A 573 -6.33 3.80 4.45
CA SER A 573 -7.23 3.60 5.61
C SER A 573 -8.40 2.66 5.36
N SER A 574 -8.52 1.65 6.22
CA SER A 574 -9.69 0.77 6.30
C SER A 574 -10.10 0.44 7.73
N GLU A 575 -11.41 0.41 7.98
CA GLU A 575 -12.03 -0.09 9.23
C GLU A 575 -12.01 -1.64 9.33
N TYR A 576 -11.53 -2.31 8.27
CA TYR A 576 -11.29 -3.75 8.19
C TYR A 576 -9.83 -4.17 8.42
N PHE A 577 -8.91 -3.22 8.53
CA PHE A 577 -7.48 -3.51 8.75
C PHE A 577 -7.07 -3.17 10.19
N ASN A 578 -6.09 -3.94 10.68
CA ASN A 578 -5.42 -3.81 11.97
C ASN A 578 -3.98 -3.25 11.82
N GLY A 579 -3.57 -2.84 10.62
CA GLY A 579 -2.26 -2.28 10.33
C GLY A 579 -1.89 -2.39 8.85
N TYR A 580 -0.97 -1.55 8.40
CA TYR A 580 -0.28 -1.67 7.10
C TYR A 580 1.11 -1.05 7.22
N GLY A 581 2.07 -1.47 6.39
CA GLY A 581 3.46 -0.98 6.47
C GLY A 581 4.38 -1.47 5.36
N TRP A 582 5.59 -0.88 5.33
CA TRP A 582 6.76 -1.20 4.49
C TRP A 582 8.02 -0.58 5.13
N SER A 583 9.20 -0.76 4.54
CA SER A 583 10.47 -0.28 5.13
C SER A 583 10.71 1.24 5.02
N GLN A 584 11.77 1.73 5.69
CA GLN A 584 12.40 2.99 5.30
C GLN A 584 13.01 2.90 3.89
N VAL A 585 13.04 4.03 3.17
CA VAL A 585 13.62 4.12 1.81
C VAL A 585 15.07 4.62 1.77
N VAL A 586 15.62 5.00 2.93
CA VAL A 586 17.04 5.32 3.15
C VAL A 586 17.42 4.86 4.56
N ASP A 587 18.62 4.33 4.76
CA ASP A 587 19.06 3.75 6.04
C ASP A 587 18.97 4.71 7.24
N ASP A 588 19.19 6.01 7.04
CA ASP A 588 19.07 7.06 8.07
C ASP A 588 17.69 7.73 8.13
N GLY A 589 16.66 7.05 7.62
CA GLY A 589 15.28 7.52 7.56
C GLY A 589 14.25 6.54 8.14
N TRP A 590 12.97 6.89 7.97
CA TRP A 590 11.82 6.19 8.54
C TRP A 590 10.81 5.80 7.47
N GLY A 591 10.29 4.57 7.54
CA GLY A 591 9.01 4.20 6.94
C GLY A 591 7.88 4.50 7.93
N ILE A 592 6.96 5.39 7.57
CA ILE A 592 5.81 5.77 8.41
C ILE A 592 4.52 5.60 7.61
N ALA A 593 3.99 4.39 7.65
CA ALA A 593 2.68 4.04 7.11
C ALA A 593 1.58 4.46 8.09
N TYR A 594 0.47 5.04 7.62
CA TYR A 594 -0.61 5.42 8.51
C TYR A 594 -2.04 5.17 8.01
N MET A 595 -2.92 4.85 8.97
CA MET A 595 -4.36 4.70 8.79
C MET A 595 -5.13 5.68 9.67
N ILE A 596 -6.22 6.23 9.14
CA ILE A 596 -7.07 7.23 9.78
C ILE A 596 -8.50 6.69 9.81
N ASN A 597 -8.80 5.93 10.85
CA ASN A 597 -10.10 5.32 11.08
C ASN A 597 -11.03 6.30 11.82
N GLU A 598 -12.30 5.94 12.02
CA GLU A 598 -13.29 6.89 12.56
C GLU A 598 -12.90 7.44 13.94
N ASN A 599 -12.43 6.56 14.83
CA ASN A 599 -12.11 6.86 16.22
C ASN A 599 -10.65 6.54 16.63
N SER A 600 -9.80 6.16 15.68
CA SER A 600 -8.39 5.85 15.91
C SER A 600 -7.50 6.30 14.76
N ILE A 601 -6.21 6.48 15.06
CA ILE A 601 -5.13 6.63 14.09
C ILE A 601 -4.17 5.48 14.34
N GLN A 602 -3.56 4.93 13.29
CA GLN A 602 -2.54 3.90 13.45
C GLN A 602 -1.33 4.25 12.62
N PHE A 603 -0.14 4.10 13.19
CA PHE A 603 1.12 4.17 12.47
C PHE A 603 1.84 2.83 12.53
N ASN A 604 2.46 2.41 11.44
CA ASN A 604 3.55 1.43 11.46
C ASN A 604 4.85 2.19 11.20
N VAL A 605 5.80 2.05 12.13
CA VAL A 605 7.03 2.82 12.19
C VAL A 605 8.20 1.87 12.00
N VAL A 606 8.93 2.03 10.91
CA VAL A 606 10.08 1.19 10.56
C VAL A 606 11.33 2.05 10.39
N SER A 607 12.46 1.56 10.89
CA SER A 607 13.79 2.16 10.67
C SER A 607 14.89 1.11 10.76
N LYS A 608 16.12 1.48 10.39
CA LYS A 608 17.31 0.65 10.55
C LYS A 608 18.11 1.09 11.78
N GLY A 609 17.66 0.68 12.97
CA GLY A 609 18.34 0.98 14.24
C GLY A 609 18.26 2.44 14.71
N LEU A 610 17.20 3.19 14.37
CA LEU A 610 17.05 4.61 14.76
C LEU A 610 16.19 4.81 16.03
N GLY A 611 15.61 3.76 16.59
CA GLY A 611 14.71 3.80 17.74
C GLY A 611 13.24 3.95 17.34
N SER A 612 12.68 2.99 16.60
CA SER A 612 11.25 2.97 16.19
C SER A 612 10.27 3.07 17.37
N GLU A 613 10.64 2.60 18.56
CA GLU A 613 9.89 2.85 19.80
C GLU A 613 9.83 4.33 20.19
N ARG A 614 10.94 5.06 20.06
CA ARG A 614 11.00 6.48 20.42
C ARG A 614 10.21 7.34 19.44
N MET A 615 10.28 7.03 18.14
CA MET A 615 9.44 7.69 17.14
C MET A 615 7.94 7.36 17.37
N SER A 616 7.61 6.11 17.72
CA SER A 616 6.24 5.70 18.12
C SER A 616 5.72 6.55 19.30
N PHE A 617 6.55 6.75 20.33
CA PHE A 617 6.23 7.62 21.47
C PHE A 617 5.96 9.07 21.03
N TYR A 618 6.85 9.69 20.23
CA TYR A 618 6.65 11.07 19.79
C TYR A 618 5.44 11.25 18.85
N LEU A 619 5.07 10.23 18.05
CA LEU A 619 3.82 10.24 17.27
C LEU A 619 2.59 10.22 18.18
N ASN A 620 2.63 9.48 19.29
CA ASN A 620 1.56 9.47 20.29
C ASN A 620 1.44 10.82 21.01
N GLU A 621 2.58 11.40 21.43
CA GLU A 621 2.65 12.69 22.11
C GLU A 621 2.16 13.82 21.19
N ALA A 622 2.68 13.91 19.96
CA ALA A 622 2.26 14.89 18.96
C ALA A 622 0.77 14.81 18.62
N ALA A 623 0.18 13.60 18.60
CA ALA A 623 -1.26 13.43 18.44
C ALA A 623 -2.06 13.95 19.66
N GLY A 624 -1.52 13.80 20.87
CA GLY A 624 -2.08 14.39 22.09
C GLY A 624 -2.04 15.92 22.06
N ASP A 625 -0.86 16.49 21.81
CA ASP A 625 -0.63 17.94 21.83
C ASP A 625 -1.53 18.68 20.81
N ILE A 626 -1.60 18.20 19.57
CA ILE A 626 -2.44 18.82 18.52
C ILE A 626 -3.93 18.68 18.84
N ARG A 627 -4.34 17.61 19.53
CA ARG A 627 -5.74 17.47 20.01
C ARG A 627 -6.03 18.50 21.09
N ASP A 628 -5.17 18.61 22.09
CA ASP A 628 -5.41 19.44 23.27
C ASP A 628 -5.31 20.93 22.93
N LEU A 629 -4.44 21.31 22.00
CA LEU A 629 -4.39 22.64 21.38
C LEU A 629 -5.72 23.00 20.66
N LEU A 630 -6.41 22.03 20.07
CA LEU A 630 -7.59 22.29 19.22
C LEU A 630 -8.93 22.02 19.89
N ILE A 631 -9.00 21.26 20.99
CA ILE A 631 -10.22 21.05 21.77
C ILE A 631 -10.91 22.37 22.15
N PRO A 632 -10.21 23.42 22.64
CA PRO A 632 -10.80 24.73 22.94
C PRO A 632 -11.43 25.45 21.74
N THR A 633 -11.09 25.06 20.50
CA THR A 633 -11.62 25.66 19.26
C THR A 633 -12.98 25.09 18.84
N LEU A 634 -13.49 24.07 19.54
CA LEU A 634 -14.81 23.51 19.29
C LEU A 634 -15.89 24.39 19.92
N GLU A 635 -16.95 24.67 19.16
CA GLU A 635 -18.15 25.35 19.67
C GLU A 635 -18.70 24.58 20.88
N ALA A 636 -18.99 25.29 21.97
CA ALA A 636 -19.66 24.72 23.14
C ALA A 636 -20.97 24.04 22.68
N PRO A 637 -21.32 22.86 23.22
CA PRO A 637 -22.56 22.17 22.83
C PRO A 637 -23.75 23.11 23.04
N LYS A 638 -24.47 23.45 21.96
CA LYS A 638 -25.71 24.22 22.08
C LYS A 638 -26.62 23.50 23.07
N ALA A 639 -26.93 24.16 24.18
CA ALA A 639 -27.84 23.62 25.17
C ALA A 639 -29.15 23.23 24.46
N LYS A 640 -29.61 22.00 24.69
CA LYS A 640 -30.93 21.57 24.25
C LYS A 640 -31.94 22.28 25.15
N LEU A 641 -32.48 23.39 24.64
CA LEU A 641 -33.70 24.01 25.14
C LEU A 641 -34.89 23.07 24.90
#